data_AF-A0ABD2HPJ5-F1
#
_entry.id   AF-A0ABD2HPJ5-F1
#
_cell.length_a   1.000
_cell.length_b   1.000
_cell.length_c   1.000
_cell.angle_alpha   90.00
_cell.angle_beta   90.00
_cell.angle_gamma   90.00
#
_symmetry.space_group_name_H-M   'P 1'
#
loop_
_entity.id
_entity.type
_entity.pdbx_description
1 polymer ?
#
loop_
_entity_poly.entity_id
_entity_poly.type
_entity_poly.pdbx_seq_one_letter_code
_entity_poly.pdbx_strand_id
1 'polypeptide(L)'
;MAGRIHQQMTTNTQAKFGKFDWTSFFLLNTRYFYFFLFEFLNLFNRLSSKMLAVKREPLSLEEILAKKKEIEEAECKPKFLSREEREAIALKKRREEVEQKQKVAKDLEEQRKRFVAEARRAERGERERYRERERDRRSDRGDRRERERSPRSRSHSRERDERRSDRVQEKDSLKMQEAIKARYLGAPREKRKRGRRLHERKFIFDWEPTEDTSNDYNQLYKERHEVQFLGRGSIAGMDVNQQKKQKSEFYQRLLEQRRSEAEKEQEKSRQRQLHKKQKKEDWDNRHWTKKPLSEMSDRDWRIFREDFNISIKGGRIPRPMRNWEEQNLPKEVFDVIMEVGYKEPTPIQRQAIPIGLQNRDIIGVAETGSGKTAAFLIPLLVWITTVPKKQAEAVATIEDAADYEQGPYAVILAPTRELAQQIEVESHKFGDRLGVRTVSVIGGASREDQGMRMRMGVDIVIATPGRLVDVLENRYMSLNLCSYVIMDEADKMLDMGFEPDVNRILEFIPVTNLKPDTEDAEDESKLIANLSSKKKFRQTVMFTATMSSAVERMARQYMRRPAIVYIGSAGRPTERTEQIVMMMSEEMKRKKVVEVLSASDLYKPPIIIFVNQKKGADLLGKGLQKIGFNPCILHGGKGQEAREYALDALKNGTRDILVATDVAGRGLDVKDVSLVLNYDMAKSIEDYTHRIGRTGRAGKKGKSITFLTPEDKEVFYDLKQCLLESPVSNCPMELANHPDAQNKPGTIVQKRRQDEMLFKN
;
A
#
# COMPACT_ATOMS: atom_id res chain seq x y z
N MET A 1 -55.74 -3.49 -37.83
CA MET A 1 -56.39 -2.81 -38.97
C MET A 1 -55.49 -2.96 -40.18
N ALA A 2 -56.04 -3.60 -41.22
CA ALA A 2 -55.37 -3.92 -42.46
C ALA A 2 -55.34 -2.72 -43.43
N GLY A 3 -54.44 -2.81 -44.43
CA GLY A 3 -54.50 -2.08 -45.71
C GLY A 3 -53.11 -2.01 -46.31
N ARG A 4 -52.81 -2.40 -47.56
CA ARG A 4 -53.53 -2.87 -48.76
C ARG A 4 -52.51 -3.71 -49.56
N ILE A 5 -52.78 -4.93 -50.02
CA ILE A 5 -53.45 -5.35 -51.28
C ILE A 5 -52.73 -4.93 -52.59
N HIS A 6 -52.07 -5.95 -53.17
CA HIS A 6 -51.96 -6.40 -54.58
C HIS A 6 -51.65 -5.47 -55.76
N GLN A 7 -50.62 -5.84 -56.55
CA GLN A 7 -50.69 -6.66 -57.79
C GLN A 7 -49.28 -7.19 -58.16
N GLN A 8 -49.05 -8.51 -58.16
CA GLN A 8 -48.92 -9.46 -59.30
C GLN A 8 -47.62 -9.30 -60.14
N MET A 9 -46.61 -10.17 -59.92
CA MET A 9 -46.33 -11.47 -60.62
C MET A 9 -45.75 -11.25 -62.03
N THR A 10 -44.51 -11.61 -62.37
CA THR A 10 -43.90 -12.96 -62.42
C THR A 10 -42.38 -12.80 -62.69
N THR A 11 -41.47 -13.48 -61.98
CA THR A 11 -40.62 -14.62 -62.44
C THR A 11 -39.30 -14.50 -61.63
N ASN A 12 -38.56 -15.50 -61.16
CA ASN A 12 -38.71 -16.95 -61.17
C ASN A 12 -38.03 -17.53 -59.90
N THR A 13 -38.80 -18.35 -59.19
CA THR A 13 -38.52 -19.43 -58.22
C THR A 13 -37.21 -20.21 -58.44
N GLN A 14 -36.48 -20.70 -57.42
CA GLN A 14 -36.82 -21.83 -56.52
C GLN A 14 -36.14 -21.64 -55.12
N ALA A 15 -36.87 -21.50 -54.00
CA ALA A 15 -37.38 -22.55 -53.08
C ALA A 15 -36.28 -23.26 -52.24
N LYS A 16 -35.94 -22.76 -51.03
CA LYS A 16 -36.50 -23.05 -49.68
C LYS A 16 -36.16 -24.43 -49.08
N PHE A 17 -35.20 -24.42 -48.14
CA PHE A 17 -35.06 -25.42 -47.08
C PHE A 17 -36.16 -25.22 -46.03
N GLY A 18 -36.93 -26.27 -45.75
CA GLY A 18 -37.86 -26.37 -44.62
C GLY A 18 -37.43 -27.48 -43.67
N LYS A 19 -37.47 -27.14 -42.37
CA LYS A 19 -37.54 -27.98 -41.14
C LYS A 19 -37.32 -29.50 -41.31
N PHE A 20 -36.31 -30.03 -40.62
CA PHE A 20 -36.11 -31.47 -40.46
C PHE A 20 -36.26 -31.92 -39.00
N ASP A 21 -37.07 -32.96 -38.87
CA ASP A 21 -37.57 -33.61 -37.67
C ASP A 21 -36.56 -34.63 -37.12
N TRP A 22 -36.28 -34.57 -35.81
CA TRP A 22 -35.20 -35.32 -35.14
C TRP A 22 -35.54 -36.78 -34.79
N THR A 23 -36.63 -37.32 -35.34
CA THR A 23 -37.08 -38.70 -35.09
C THR A 23 -36.80 -39.67 -36.24
N SER A 24 -36.29 -39.19 -37.39
CA SER A 24 -35.98 -40.04 -38.56
C SER A 24 -34.48 -40.31 -38.81
N PHE A 25 -33.57 -39.75 -38.02
CA PHE A 25 -32.12 -39.94 -38.24
C PHE A 25 -31.54 -41.23 -37.65
N PHE A 26 -32.30 -41.92 -36.78
CA PHE A 26 -31.88 -43.19 -36.16
C PHE A 26 -32.35 -44.45 -36.90
N LEU A 27 -33.06 -44.32 -38.03
CA LEU A 27 -33.65 -45.46 -38.77
C LEU A 27 -33.11 -45.65 -40.19
N LEU A 28 -32.13 -44.86 -40.65
CA LEU A 28 -31.56 -45.01 -41.99
C LEU A 28 -30.12 -45.53 -42.07
N ASN A 29 -29.45 -45.77 -40.94
CA ASN A 29 -28.07 -46.28 -40.92
C ASN A 29 -27.91 -47.72 -40.43
N THR A 30 -29.02 -48.45 -40.27
CA THR A 30 -29.04 -49.89 -39.96
C THR A 30 -29.56 -50.75 -41.13
N ARG A 31 -30.00 -50.16 -42.24
CA ARG A 31 -30.51 -50.90 -43.41
C ARG A 31 -29.49 -51.15 -44.53
N TYR A 32 -28.43 -50.35 -44.65
CA TYR A 32 -27.38 -50.58 -45.66
C TYR A 32 -26.31 -51.60 -45.22
N PHE A 33 -26.15 -51.81 -43.92
CA PHE A 33 -25.21 -52.81 -43.40
C PHE A 33 -25.75 -54.24 -43.49
N TYR A 34 -27.08 -54.42 -43.35
CA TYR A 34 -27.73 -55.73 -43.47
C TYR A 34 -27.99 -56.17 -44.92
N PHE A 35 -28.11 -55.24 -45.88
CA PHE A 35 -28.30 -55.60 -47.29
C PHE A 35 -27.01 -56.17 -47.91
N PHE A 36 -25.84 -55.61 -47.55
CA PHE A 36 -24.55 -56.09 -48.06
C PHE A 36 -24.14 -57.44 -47.45
N LEU A 37 -24.48 -57.70 -46.18
CA LEU A 37 -24.20 -58.98 -45.53
C LEU A 37 -25.11 -60.12 -46.06
N PHE A 38 -26.34 -59.80 -46.46
CA PHE A 38 -27.32 -60.77 -46.97
C PHE A 38 -27.06 -61.17 -48.43
N GLU A 39 -26.54 -60.27 -49.27
CA GLU A 39 -26.09 -60.65 -50.63
C GLU A 39 -24.78 -61.45 -50.61
N PHE A 40 -23.84 -61.14 -49.71
CA PHE A 40 -22.58 -61.89 -49.61
C PHE A 40 -22.80 -63.33 -49.10
N LEU A 41 -23.71 -63.54 -48.13
CA LEU A 41 -24.08 -64.89 -47.69
C LEU A 41 -24.86 -65.68 -48.75
N ASN A 42 -25.73 -65.04 -49.54
CA ASN A 42 -26.48 -65.72 -50.60
C ASN A 42 -25.61 -66.07 -51.82
N LEU A 43 -24.57 -65.30 -52.11
CA LEU A 43 -23.61 -65.63 -53.16
C LEU A 43 -22.70 -66.80 -52.74
N PHE A 44 -22.30 -66.85 -51.46
CA PHE A 44 -21.52 -67.96 -50.91
C PHE A 44 -22.34 -69.27 -50.86
N ASN A 45 -23.62 -69.21 -50.49
CA ASN A 45 -24.51 -70.38 -50.49
C ASN A 45 -24.93 -70.85 -51.90
N ARG A 46 -24.98 -69.96 -52.92
CA ARG A 46 -25.27 -70.37 -54.31
C ARG A 46 -24.09 -71.03 -55.03
N LEU A 47 -22.85 -70.79 -54.60
CA LEU A 47 -21.67 -71.47 -55.12
C LEU A 47 -21.39 -72.84 -54.45
N SER A 48 -22.07 -73.14 -53.34
CA SER A 48 -21.89 -74.39 -52.58
C SER A 48 -22.90 -75.50 -52.91
N SER A 49 -23.77 -75.33 -53.91
CA SER A 49 -24.87 -76.27 -54.17
C SER A 49 -25.00 -76.69 -55.63
N LYS A 50 -23.89 -77.11 -56.26
CA LYS A 50 -23.89 -77.93 -57.48
C LYS A 50 -22.63 -78.80 -57.56
N MET A 51 -22.45 -79.71 -56.59
CA MET A 51 -21.67 -80.93 -56.82
C MET A 51 -22.42 -82.10 -56.18
N LEU A 52 -22.90 -83.00 -57.03
CA LEU A 52 -23.57 -84.24 -56.66
C LEU A 52 -22.62 -85.10 -55.81
N ALA A 53 -23.10 -85.52 -54.65
CA ALA A 53 -22.39 -86.36 -53.71
C ALA A 53 -22.29 -87.80 -54.24
N VAL A 54 -21.10 -88.18 -54.71
CA VAL A 54 -20.68 -89.59 -54.73
C VAL A 54 -19.87 -89.81 -53.47
N LYS A 55 -20.34 -90.68 -52.57
CA LYS A 55 -19.56 -91.15 -51.42
C LYS A 55 -18.30 -91.84 -51.97
N ARG A 56 -17.15 -91.20 -51.85
CA ARG A 56 -15.85 -91.86 -51.94
C ARG A 56 -15.33 -91.96 -50.53
N GLU A 57 -15.23 -93.19 -50.05
CA GLU A 57 -14.51 -93.50 -48.83
C GLU A 57 -13.07 -92.96 -48.94
N PRO A 58 -12.47 -92.44 -47.87
CA PRO A 58 -11.09 -91.99 -47.91
C PRO A 58 -10.17 -93.19 -48.18
N LEU A 59 -9.41 -93.12 -49.28
CA LEU A 59 -8.31 -94.03 -49.60
C LEU A 59 -7.36 -94.11 -48.41
N SER A 60 -6.86 -95.31 -48.12
CA SER A 60 -6.04 -95.56 -46.93
C SER A 60 -4.71 -94.79 -47.00
N LEU A 61 -4.12 -94.48 -45.84
CA LEU A 61 -2.86 -93.73 -45.73
C LEU A 61 -1.71 -94.40 -46.52
N GLU A 62 -1.77 -95.73 -46.68
CA GLU A 62 -0.84 -96.51 -47.49
C GLU A 62 -1.03 -96.27 -49.00
N GLU A 63 -2.26 -96.13 -49.48
CA GLU A 63 -2.54 -95.87 -50.91
C GLU A 63 -2.18 -94.44 -51.33
N ILE A 64 -2.29 -93.47 -50.42
CA ILE A 64 -1.89 -92.08 -50.68
C ILE A 64 -0.36 -91.96 -50.71
N LEU A 65 0.34 -92.64 -49.80
CA LEU A 65 1.79 -92.70 -49.80
C LEU A 65 2.34 -93.48 -51.00
N ALA A 66 1.64 -94.55 -51.43
CA ALA A 66 1.97 -95.27 -52.64
C ALA A 66 1.79 -94.39 -53.89
N LYS A 67 0.66 -93.68 -54.03
CA LYS A 67 0.45 -92.74 -55.15
C LYS A 67 1.40 -91.55 -55.13
N LYS A 68 1.73 -91.01 -53.94
CA LYS A 68 2.76 -89.97 -53.82
C LYS A 68 4.14 -90.50 -54.22
N LYS A 69 4.51 -91.71 -53.79
CA LYS A 69 5.76 -92.36 -54.20
C LYS A 69 5.77 -92.66 -55.69
N GLU A 70 4.68 -93.11 -56.28
CA GLU A 70 4.58 -93.35 -57.73
C GLU A 70 4.69 -92.04 -58.53
N ILE A 71 4.11 -90.94 -58.03
CA ILE A 71 4.23 -89.61 -58.63
C ILE A 71 5.67 -89.07 -58.45
N GLU A 72 6.26 -89.20 -57.26
CA GLU A 72 7.65 -88.80 -56.98
C GLU A 72 8.65 -89.65 -57.77
N GLU A 73 8.41 -90.95 -57.97
CA GLU A 73 9.22 -91.83 -58.82
C GLU A 73 9.03 -91.54 -60.32
N ALA A 74 7.83 -91.10 -60.72
CA ALA A 74 7.55 -90.62 -62.08
C ALA A 74 8.15 -89.22 -62.34
N GLU A 75 8.33 -88.39 -61.31
CA GLU A 75 9.00 -87.08 -61.36
C GLU A 75 10.53 -87.18 -61.20
N CYS A 76 11.04 -88.17 -60.47
CA CYS A 76 12.47 -88.45 -60.33
C CYS A 76 13.11 -89.00 -61.62
N LYS A 77 12.32 -89.53 -62.55
CA LYS A 77 12.81 -89.88 -63.89
C LYS A 77 12.86 -88.60 -64.76
N PRO A 78 14.04 -88.13 -65.18
CA PRO A 78 14.14 -86.94 -66.01
C PRO A 78 13.41 -87.17 -67.33
N LYS A 79 12.30 -86.48 -67.54
CA LYS A 79 11.56 -86.51 -68.82
C LYS A 79 12.38 -85.77 -69.88
N PHE A 80 12.67 -86.46 -70.98
CA PHE A 80 13.36 -85.87 -72.11
C PHE A 80 12.41 -84.86 -72.80
N LEU A 81 12.63 -83.58 -72.54
CA LEU A 81 11.99 -82.47 -73.26
C LEU A 81 12.81 -82.13 -74.50
N SER A 82 12.14 -81.90 -75.63
CA SER A 82 12.82 -81.47 -76.86
C SER A 82 13.49 -80.09 -76.67
N ARG A 83 14.45 -79.74 -77.55
CA ARG A 83 15.14 -78.44 -77.46
C ARG A 83 14.15 -77.26 -77.56
N GLU A 84 13.17 -77.36 -78.45
CA GLU A 84 12.14 -76.33 -78.64
C GLU A 84 11.22 -76.20 -77.42
N GLU A 85 10.86 -77.31 -76.79
CA GLU A 85 10.03 -77.30 -75.58
C GLU A 85 10.76 -76.70 -74.38
N ARG A 86 12.08 -76.95 -74.25
CA ARG A 86 12.90 -76.30 -73.21
C ARG A 86 13.05 -74.81 -73.46
N GLU A 87 13.24 -74.40 -74.71
CA GLU A 87 13.31 -72.98 -75.08
C GLU A 87 11.98 -72.28 -74.80
N ALA A 88 10.84 -72.91 -75.11
CA ALA A 88 9.51 -72.37 -74.82
C ALA A 88 9.21 -72.25 -73.31
N ILE A 89 9.58 -73.26 -72.51
CA ILE A 89 9.41 -73.22 -71.05
C ILE A 89 10.33 -72.16 -70.43
N ALA A 90 11.57 -72.04 -70.89
CA ALA A 90 12.49 -70.99 -70.44
C ALA A 90 11.99 -69.59 -70.81
N LEU A 91 11.42 -69.41 -72.01
CA LEU A 91 10.81 -68.14 -72.44
C LEU A 91 9.58 -67.78 -71.60
N LYS A 92 8.75 -68.77 -71.27
CA LYS A 92 7.58 -68.58 -70.39
C LYS A 92 8.01 -68.17 -68.99
N LYS A 93 8.97 -68.89 -68.40
CA LYS A 93 9.51 -68.58 -67.07
C LYS A 93 10.16 -67.19 -67.02
N ARG A 94 10.89 -66.82 -68.09
CA ARG A 94 11.49 -65.49 -68.23
C ARG A 94 10.42 -64.39 -68.38
N ARG A 95 9.31 -64.65 -69.09
CA ARG A 95 8.17 -63.71 -69.16
C ARG A 95 7.52 -63.52 -67.79
N GLU A 96 7.30 -64.59 -67.06
CA GLU A 96 6.71 -64.54 -65.71
C GLU A 96 7.61 -63.78 -64.71
N GLU A 97 8.93 -63.98 -64.76
CA GLU A 97 9.89 -63.23 -63.94
C GLU A 97 9.92 -61.73 -64.30
N VAL A 98 9.84 -61.39 -65.59
CA VAL A 98 9.77 -59.99 -66.05
C VAL A 98 8.47 -59.32 -65.58
N GLU A 99 7.35 -60.04 -65.65
CA GLU A 99 6.05 -59.55 -65.19
C GLU A 99 6.02 -59.34 -63.67
N GLN A 100 6.60 -60.26 -62.90
CA GLN A 100 6.75 -60.09 -61.45
C GLN A 100 7.64 -58.87 -61.10
N LYS A 101 8.76 -58.68 -61.81
CA LYS A 101 9.61 -57.49 -61.62
C LYS A 101 8.89 -56.20 -61.97
N GLN A 102 8.07 -56.18 -63.02
CA GLN A 102 7.26 -55.01 -63.39
C GLN A 102 6.17 -54.71 -62.34
N LYS A 103 5.58 -55.75 -61.75
CA LYS A 103 4.57 -55.60 -60.69
C LYS A 103 5.18 -54.99 -59.43
N VAL A 104 6.33 -55.52 -58.99
CA VAL A 104 7.07 -54.98 -57.85
C VAL A 104 7.53 -53.54 -58.09
N ALA A 105 7.97 -53.21 -59.32
CA ALA A 105 8.35 -51.84 -59.67
C ALA A 105 7.16 -50.86 -59.62
N LYS A 106 5.97 -51.28 -60.10
CA LYS A 106 4.75 -50.46 -60.01
C LYS A 106 4.32 -50.24 -58.57
N ASP A 107 4.34 -51.27 -57.74
CA ASP A 107 3.96 -51.16 -56.32
C ASP A 107 4.92 -50.21 -55.57
N LEU A 108 6.22 -50.28 -55.88
CA LEU A 108 7.22 -49.38 -55.31
C LEU A 108 7.01 -47.92 -55.76
N GLU A 109 6.62 -47.71 -57.01
CA GLU A 109 6.31 -46.39 -57.55
C GLU A 109 5.06 -45.78 -56.90
N GLU A 110 4.03 -46.60 -56.62
CA GLU A 110 2.84 -46.16 -55.90
C GLU A 110 3.14 -45.79 -54.44
N GLN A 111 3.95 -46.60 -53.73
CA GLN A 111 4.39 -46.27 -52.38
C GLN A 111 5.18 -44.96 -52.34
N ARG A 112 6.08 -44.74 -53.32
CA ARG A 112 6.84 -43.49 -53.46
C ARG A 112 5.91 -42.30 -53.72
N LYS A 113 4.88 -42.45 -54.57
CA LYS A 113 3.89 -41.39 -54.81
C LYS A 113 3.09 -41.04 -53.55
N ARG A 114 2.70 -42.04 -52.74
CA ARG A 114 2.00 -41.80 -51.46
C ARG A 114 2.88 -41.06 -50.46
N PHE A 115 4.13 -41.49 -50.29
CA PHE A 115 5.09 -40.84 -49.40
C PHE A 115 5.37 -39.39 -49.80
N VAL A 116 5.58 -39.11 -51.10
CA VAL A 116 5.80 -37.74 -51.60
C VAL A 116 4.55 -36.87 -51.44
N ALA A 117 3.34 -37.42 -51.63
CA ALA A 117 2.10 -36.68 -51.42
C ALA A 117 1.88 -36.32 -49.94
N GLU A 118 2.23 -37.21 -49.02
CA GLU A 118 2.16 -36.98 -47.58
C GLU A 118 3.19 -35.94 -47.12
N ALA A 119 4.43 -36.03 -47.60
CA ALA A 119 5.47 -35.02 -47.35
C ALA A 119 5.06 -33.63 -47.89
N ARG A 120 4.48 -33.55 -49.10
CA ARG A 120 3.98 -32.28 -49.66
C ARG A 120 2.79 -31.71 -48.89
N ARG A 121 1.94 -32.56 -48.27
CA ARG A 121 0.86 -32.10 -47.38
C ARG A 121 1.41 -31.54 -46.08
N ALA A 122 2.41 -32.20 -45.49
CA ALA A 122 3.09 -31.70 -44.29
C ALA A 122 3.75 -30.33 -44.54
N GLU A 123 4.47 -30.18 -45.66
CA GLU A 123 5.10 -28.92 -46.07
C GLU A 123 4.09 -27.78 -46.31
N ARG A 124 2.92 -28.08 -46.91
CA ARG A 124 1.86 -27.07 -47.08
C ARG A 124 1.29 -26.63 -45.73
N GLY A 125 1.06 -27.56 -44.81
CA GLY A 125 0.57 -27.25 -43.47
C GLY A 125 1.56 -26.43 -42.66
N GLU A 126 2.86 -26.63 -42.84
CA GLU A 126 3.91 -25.85 -42.18
C GLU A 126 4.05 -24.44 -42.79
N ARG A 127 3.98 -24.32 -44.13
CA ARG A 127 3.97 -23.03 -44.83
C ARG A 127 2.75 -22.17 -44.50
N GLU A 128 1.59 -22.78 -44.32
CA GLU A 128 0.38 -22.07 -43.87
C GLU A 128 0.52 -21.56 -42.44
N ARG A 129 1.00 -22.39 -41.50
CA ARG A 129 1.29 -21.94 -40.11
C ARG A 129 2.36 -20.86 -40.04
N TYR A 130 3.37 -20.90 -40.92
CA TYR A 130 4.39 -19.86 -41.01
C TYR A 130 3.82 -18.54 -41.58
N ARG A 131 2.99 -18.61 -42.62
CA ARG A 131 2.30 -17.43 -43.20
C ARG A 131 1.30 -16.81 -42.23
N GLU A 132 0.65 -17.61 -41.40
CA GLU A 132 -0.26 -17.14 -40.36
C GLU A 132 0.50 -16.40 -39.24
N ARG A 133 1.62 -16.96 -38.76
CA ARG A 133 2.52 -16.26 -37.81
C ARG A 133 3.13 -14.97 -38.37
N GLU A 134 3.43 -14.92 -39.66
CA GLU A 134 3.92 -13.70 -40.33
C GLU A 134 2.82 -12.63 -40.51
N ARG A 135 1.56 -13.03 -40.74
CA ARG A 135 0.42 -12.10 -40.75
C ARG A 135 0.18 -11.49 -39.37
N ASP A 136 0.28 -12.29 -38.30
CA ASP A 136 0.16 -11.81 -36.92
C ASP A 136 1.29 -10.83 -36.54
N ARG A 137 2.53 -11.08 -37.01
CA ARG A 137 3.67 -10.17 -36.78
C ARG A 137 3.61 -8.87 -37.57
N ARG A 138 2.95 -8.85 -38.73
CA ARG A 138 2.75 -7.62 -39.53
C ARG A 138 1.59 -6.77 -39.02
N SER A 139 0.62 -7.36 -38.32
CA SER A 139 -0.46 -6.64 -37.65
C SER A 139 0.04 -5.77 -36.48
N ASP A 140 1.14 -6.18 -35.82
CA ASP A 140 1.67 -5.52 -34.61
C ASP A 140 2.59 -4.31 -34.89
N ARG A 141 2.82 -3.94 -36.16
CA ARG A 141 3.64 -2.77 -36.56
C ARG A 141 2.88 -1.66 -37.26
N GLY A 142 1.57 -1.81 -37.47
CA GLY A 142 0.75 -0.86 -38.23
C GLY A 142 -0.09 0.13 -37.43
N ASP A 143 -0.29 -0.07 -36.12
CA ASP A 143 -1.37 0.64 -35.40
C ASP A 143 -0.86 1.51 -34.23
N ARG A 144 0.12 2.38 -34.54
CA ARG A 144 0.68 3.36 -33.57
C ARG A 144 0.33 4.82 -33.85
N ARG A 145 -0.58 5.11 -34.78
CA ARG A 145 -1.03 6.48 -35.07
C ARG A 145 -2.49 6.51 -35.52
N GLU A 146 -3.41 6.15 -34.63
CA GLU A 146 -4.80 6.66 -34.61
C GLU A 146 -5.56 6.01 -33.43
N ARG A 147 -5.25 6.46 -32.21
CA ARG A 147 -6.03 6.09 -31.02
C ARG A 147 -6.28 7.28 -30.12
N GLU A 148 -6.88 8.31 -30.71
CA GLU A 148 -7.73 9.21 -29.95
C GLU A 148 -9.10 9.27 -30.62
N ARG A 149 -10.13 8.96 -29.82
CA ARG A 149 -11.58 9.06 -30.11
C ARG A 149 -12.22 7.91 -30.90
N SER A 150 -12.39 6.75 -30.26
CA SER A 150 -13.61 5.93 -30.48
C SER A 150 -13.87 4.91 -29.37
N PRO A 151 -15.13 4.70 -28.93
CA PRO A 151 -15.48 3.79 -27.84
C PRO A 151 -15.55 2.34 -28.33
N ARG A 152 -14.41 1.66 -28.42
CA ARG A 152 -14.31 0.21 -28.75
C ARG A 152 -13.61 -0.63 -27.65
N SER A 153 -13.76 -0.27 -26.38
CA SER A 153 -13.12 -0.99 -25.26
C SER A 153 -13.86 -2.25 -24.78
N ARG A 154 -15.01 -2.63 -25.37
CA ARG A 154 -15.81 -3.79 -24.92
C ARG A 154 -15.58 -5.09 -25.70
N SER A 155 -15.00 -5.06 -26.90
CA SER A 155 -14.81 -6.27 -27.73
C SER A 155 -13.51 -7.02 -27.39
N HIS A 156 -12.41 -6.30 -27.18
CA HIS A 156 -11.13 -6.91 -26.80
C HIS A 156 -11.11 -7.52 -25.38
N SER A 157 -11.99 -7.07 -24.47
CA SER A 157 -12.14 -7.72 -23.17
C SER A 157 -12.81 -9.09 -23.30
N ARG A 158 -13.83 -9.21 -24.17
CA ARG A 158 -14.56 -10.46 -24.39
C ARG A 158 -13.70 -11.56 -25.02
N GLU A 159 -12.93 -11.25 -26.06
CA GLU A 159 -12.01 -12.24 -26.66
C GLU A 159 -10.92 -12.69 -25.68
N ARG A 160 -10.47 -11.80 -24.79
CA ARG A 160 -9.48 -12.13 -23.76
C ARG A 160 -10.07 -13.00 -22.65
N ASP A 161 -11.33 -12.77 -22.30
CA ASP A 161 -12.07 -13.55 -21.31
C ASP A 161 -12.46 -14.94 -21.85
N GLU A 162 -12.86 -15.04 -23.12
CA GLU A 162 -13.15 -16.31 -23.81
C GLU A 162 -11.88 -17.18 -23.90
N ARG A 163 -10.76 -16.62 -24.36
CA ARG A 163 -9.46 -17.36 -24.38
C ARG A 163 -9.01 -17.79 -22.98
N ARG A 164 -9.43 -17.08 -21.94
CA ARG A 164 -9.11 -17.42 -20.55
C ARG A 164 -10.04 -18.51 -20.03
N SER A 165 -11.33 -18.51 -20.38
CA SER A 165 -12.26 -19.61 -20.04
C SER A 165 -11.85 -20.92 -20.71
N ASP A 166 -11.45 -20.86 -21.99
CA ASP A 166 -11.06 -22.05 -22.75
C ASP A 166 -9.82 -22.72 -22.14
N ARG A 167 -8.82 -21.93 -21.73
CA ARG A 167 -7.62 -22.43 -21.03
C ARG A 167 -7.93 -23.03 -19.67
N VAL A 168 -8.90 -22.48 -18.94
CA VAL A 168 -9.32 -23.00 -17.63
C VAL A 168 -10.04 -24.33 -17.81
N GLN A 169 -10.96 -24.42 -18.78
CA GLN A 169 -11.65 -25.66 -19.12
C GLN A 169 -10.69 -26.75 -19.60
N GLU A 170 -9.68 -26.40 -20.40
CA GLU A 170 -8.66 -27.35 -20.84
C GLU A 170 -7.85 -27.89 -19.65
N LYS A 171 -7.43 -27.01 -18.73
CA LYS A 171 -6.72 -27.40 -17.50
C LYS A 171 -7.56 -28.28 -16.58
N ASP A 172 -8.85 -27.97 -16.44
CA ASP A 172 -9.78 -28.76 -15.63
C ASP A 172 -10.06 -30.13 -16.25
N SER A 173 -10.21 -30.19 -17.58
CA SER A 173 -10.36 -31.46 -18.32
C SER A 173 -9.13 -32.35 -18.17
N LEU A 174 -7.92 -31.78 -18.22
CA LEU A 174 -6.68 -32.50 -17.96
C LEU A 174 -6.60 -33.03 -16.53
N LYS A 175 -6.91 -32.21 -15.53
CA LYS A 175 -6.97 -32.64 -14.12
C LYS A 175 -8.02 -33.74 -13.89
N MET A 176 -9.17 -33.65 -14.56
CA MET A 176 -10.20 -34.69 -14.51
C MET A 176 -9.67 -36.02 -15.08
N GLN A 177 -9.02 -35.98 -16.26
CA GLN A 177 -8.42 -37.18 -16.85
C GLN A 177 -7.30 -37.75 -15.97
N GLU A 178 -6.50 -36.91 -15.35
CA GLU A 178 -5.46 -37.30 -14.39
C GLU A 178 -6.06 -37.98 -13.15
N ALA A 179 -7.15 -37.43 -12.60
CA ALA A 179 -7.87 -38.03 -11.48
C ALA A 179 -8.48 -39.40 -11.83
N ILE A 180 -9.04 -39.54 -13.04
CA ILE A 180 -9.56 -40.82 -13.56
C ILE A 180 -8.42 -41.82 -13.71
N LYS A 181 -7.31 -41.43 -14.35
CA LYS A 181 -6.13 -42.28 -14.53
C LYS A 181 -5.58 -42.74 -13.17
N ALA A 182 -5.44 -41.84 -12.20
CA ALA A 182 -4.95 -42.15 -10.87
C ALA A 182 -5.84 -43.16 -10.12
N ARG A 183 -7.16 -43.08 -10.32
CA ARG A 183 -8.14 -43.99 -9.68
C ARG A 183 -8.13 -45.41 -10.26
N TYR A 184 -8.05 -45.55 -11.59
CA TYR A 184 -8.22 -46.84 -12.26
C TYR A 184 -6.92 -47.55 -12.64
N LEU A 185 -5.89 -46.80 -13.02
CA LEU A 185 -4.60 -47.37 -13.41
C LEU A 185 -3.65 -47.55 -12.21
N GLY A 186 -4.09 -47.14 -11.01
CA GLY A 186 -3.29 -47.16 -9.80
C GLY A 186 -2.10 -46.21 -9.93
N ALA A 187 -2.29 -44.94 -9.58
CA ALA A 187 -1.13 -44.07 -9.42
C ALA A 187 -0.17 -44.69 -8.39
N PRO A 188 1.17 -44.58 -8.57
CA PRO A 188 2.06 -44.77 -7.45
C PRO A 188 1.56 -43.81 -6.38
N ARG A 189 1.03 -44.34 -5.27
CA ARG A 189 0.71 -43.53 -4.10
C ARG A 189 2.02 -42.84 -3.76
N GLU A 190 2.17 -41.59 -4.16
CA GLU A 190 3.02 -40.68 -3.43
C GLU A 190 2.41 -40.72 -2.04
N LYS A 191 2.99 -41.57 -1.17
CA LYS A 191 2.83 -41.41 0.26
C LYS A 191 3.03 -39.93 0.43
N ARG A 192 1.97 -39.19 0.81
CA ARG A 192 2.11 -37.81 1.25
C ARG A 192 3.37 -37.87 2.07
N LYS A 193 4.48 -37.31 1.57
CA LYS A 193 5.62 -37.10 2.42
C LYS A 193 4.99 -36.11 3.37
N ARG A 194 4.47 -36.59 4.52
CA ARG A 194 4.47 -35.80 5.74
C ARG A 194 5.86 -35.26 5.68
N GLY A 195 5.99 -33.98 5.32
CA GLY A 195 7.29 -33.39 5.11
C GLY A 195 8.10 -33.88 6.29
N ARG A 196 9.25 -34.54 6.03
CA ARG A 196 10.14 -34.94 7.13
C ARG A 196 10.11 -33.75 8.09
N ARG A 197 9.84 -34.00 9.38
CA ARG A 197 9.74 -32.97 10.42
C ARG A 197 11.08 -32.24 10.57
N LEU A 198 11.56 -31.61 9.51
CA LEU A 198 12.74 -30.77 9.46
C LEU A 198 12.42 -29.41 10.10
N HIS A 199 11.12 -29.13 10.33
CA HIS A 199 10.59 -27.90 10.89
C HIS A 199 9.85 -28.12 12.21
N GLU A 200 10.23 -29.12 13.04
CA GLU A 200 9.75 -29.19 14.44
C GLU A 200 10.15 -27.94 15.28
N ARG A 201 10.90 -27.00 14.69
CA ARG A 201 11.37 -25.75 15.29
C ARG A 201 10.78 -24.46 14.69
N LYS A 202 10.09 -24.50 13.54
CA LYS A 202 9.52 -23.29 12.90
C LYS A 202 8.00 -23.34 12.98
N PHE A 203 7.43 -22.50 13.85
CA PHE A 203 5.99 -22.29 13.91
C PHE A 203 5.55 -21.49 12.68
N ILE A 204 4.86 -22.15 11.76
CA ILE A 204 4.16 -21.50 10.66
C ILE A 204 2.73 -21.29 11.17
N PHE A 205 2.33 -20.04 11.35
CA PHE A 205 1.01 -19.68 11.89
C PHE A 205 -0.09 -19.73 10.83
N ASP A 206 0.28 -19.62 9.56
CA ASP A 206 -0.64 -19.66 8.42
C ASP A 206 -0.67 -21.04 7.77
N TRP A 207 -1.82 -21.41 7.22
CA TRP A 207 -1.97 -22.59 6.37
C TRP A 207 -1.30 -22.35 5.01
N GLU A 208 -0.65 -23.38 4.45
CA GLU A 208 -0.07 -23.25 3.11
C GLU A 208 -1.19 -23.30 2.04
N PRO A 209 -1.13 -22.51 0.95
CA PRO A 209 -2.10 -22.61 -0.14
C PRO A 209 -2.17 -23.99 -0.81
N THR A 210 -1.14 -24.83 -0.63
CA THR A 210 -1.07 -26.23 -1.07
C THR A 210 -1.96 -27.15 -0.24
N GLU A 211 -2.36 -26.73 0.96
CA GLU A 211 -3.28 -27.44 1.84
C GLU A 211 -4.76 -27.14 1.52
N ASP A 212 -5.02 -26.20 0.61
CA ASP A 212 -6.37 -25.90 0.12
C ASP A 212 -6.93 -27.06 -0.72
N THR A 213 -8.08 -27.57 -0.27
CA THR A 213 -8.79 -28.69 -0.88
C THR A 213 -9.93 -28.27 -1.80
N SER A 214 -10.24 -26.97 -1.88
CA SER A 214 -11.36 -26.43 -2.65
C SER A 214 -11.10 -26.33 -4.17
N ASN A 215 -9.86 -26.55 -4.60
CA ASN A 215 -9.42 -26.53 -5.99
C ASN A 215 -9.93 -27.74 -6.80
N ASP A 216 -11.23 -27.76 -7.09
CA ASP A 216 -11.86 -28.80 -7.90
C ASP A 216 -11.59 -28.61 -9.40
N TYR A 217 -11.77 -29.65 -10.21
CA TYR A 217 -11.79 -29.56 -11.67
C TYR A 217 -13.22 -29.52 -12.21
N ASN A 218 -14.19 -30.05 -11.46
CA ASN A 218 -15.57 -30.10 -11.92
C ASN A 218 -16.29 -28.78 -11.60
N GLN A 219 -16.91 -28.18 -12.62
CA GLN A 219 -17.60 -26.90 -12.51
C GLN A 219 -18.75 -26.92 -11.49
N LEU A 220 -19.44 -28.05 -11.30
CA LEU A 220 -20.48 -28.21 -10.28
C LEU A 220 -19.96 -28.03 -8.85
N TYR A 221 -18.70 -28.39 -8.61
CA TYR A 221 -18.06 -28.31 -7.30
C TYR A 221 -17.24 -27.03 -7.12
N LYS A 222 -16.90 -26.32 -8.20
CA LYS A 222 -16.36 -24.95 -8.19
C LYS A 222 -17.45 -23.92 -7.90
N GLU A 223 -18.54 -23.98 -8.67
CA GLU A 223 -19.70 -23.09 -8.54
C GLU A 223 -20.82 -23.82 -7.78
N ARG A 224 -20.54 -24.15 -6.51
CA ARG A 224 -21.53 -24.85 -5.69
C ARG A 224 -22.73 -23.96 -5.50
N HIS A 225 -23.91 -24.49 -5.80
CA HIS A 225 -25.15 -23.79 -5.53
C HIS A 225 -25.28 -23.55 -4.03
N GLU A 226 -25.15 -22.30 -3.60
CA GLU A 226 -25.29 -21.92 -2.20
C GLU A 226 -26.72 -22.14 -1.72
N VAL A 227 -26.86 -22.67 -0.51
CA VAL A 227 -28.15 -22.96 0.08
C VAL A 227 -28.91 -21.66 0.31
N GLN A 228 -30.05 -21.50 -0.38
CA GLN A 228 -30.83 -20.26 -0.34
C GLN A 228 -31.78 -20.16 0.87
N PHE A 229 -31.82 -21.16 1.78
CA PHE A 229 -32.64 -21.20 3.00
C PHE A 229 -34.07 -20.65 2.83
N LEU A 230 -34.77 -21.10 1.77
CA LEU A 230 -36.12 -20.64 1.40
C LEU A 230 -36.26 -19.11 1.24
N GLY A 231 -35.16 -18.42 0.94
CA GLY A 231 -35.06 -16.96 0.87
C GLY A 231 -35.14 -16.23 2.22
N ARG A 232 -35.26 -16.96 3.35
CA ARG A 232 -35.49 -16.38 4.69
C ARG A 232 -34.29 -16.52 5.61
N GLY A 233 -33.57 -17.64 5.55
CA GLY A 233 -32.34 -17.84 6.33
C GLY A 233 -31.15 -17.09 5.72
N SER A 234 -30.15 -16.78 6.53
CA SER A 234 -28.89 -16.14 6.12
C SER A 234 -27.73 -16.91 6.73
N ILE A 235 -26.59 -16.90 6.04
CA ILE A 235 -25.35 -17.51 6.51
C ILE A 235 -24.86 -16.76 7.75
N ALA A 236 -24.44 -17.50 8.76
CA ALA A 236 -23.96 -16.93 10.02
C ALA A 236 -22.66 -16.12 9.81
N GLY A 237 -22.49 -15.03 10.56
CA GLY A 237 -21.26 -14.22 10.57
C GLY A 237 -21.11 -13.21 9.41
N MET A 238 -21.89 -13.35 8.33
CA MET A 238 -21.89 -12.38 7.22
C MET A 238 -23.00 -11.33 7.40
N ASP A 239 -22.80 -10.09 6.92
CA ASP A 239 -23.82 -9.05 6.97
C ASP A 239 -25.09 -9.48 6.21
N VAL A 240 -26.20 -9.54 6.94
CA VAL A 240 -27.52 -9.94 6.42
C VAL A 240 -27.99 -9.03 5.29
N ASN A 241 -27.67 -7.72 5.33
CA ASN A 241 -28.04 -6.78 4.28
C ASN A 241 -27.22 -7.01 3.01
N GLN A 242 -25.92 -7.29 3.14
CA GLN A 242 -25.07 -7.65 2.01
C GLN A 242 -25.51 -8.97 1.38
N GLN A 243 -25.78 -9.99 2.20
CA GLN A 243 -26.31 -11.26 1.74
C GLN A 243 -27.65 -11.10 1.00
N LYS A 244 -28.57 -10.27 1.50
CA LYS A 244 -29.85 -10.00 0.80
C LYS A 244 -29.66 -9.36 -0.57
N LYS A 245 -28.60 -8.58 -0.78
CA LYS A 245 -28.25 -8.01 -2.10
C LYS A 245 -27.61 -9.03 -3.03
N GLN A 246 -26.83 -9.97 -2.48
CA GLN A 246 -26.13 -11.01 -3.25
C GLN A 246 -27.01 -12.24 -3.54
N LYS A 247 -28.08 -12.45 -2.75
CA LYS A 247 -29.02 -13.56 -2.95
C LYS A 247 -29.67 -13.52 -4.32
N SER A 248 -29.79 -14.68 -4.93
CA SER A 248 -30.56 -14.88 -6.16
C SER A 248 -32.02 -14.45 -5.95
N GLU A 249 -32.55 -13.65 -6.88
CA GLU A 249 -33.92 -13.14 -6.86
C GLU A 249 -35.00 -14.23 -6.99
N PHE A 250 -34.61 -15.50 -7.14
CA PHE A 250 -35.51 -16.64 -7.36
C PHE A 250 -36.68 -16.67 -6.37
N TYR A 251 -36.42 -16.68 -5.06
CA TYR A 251 -37.49 -16.73 -4.04
C TYR A 251 -38.30 -15.43 -3.96
N GLN A 252 -37.73 -14.27 -4.31
CA GLN A 252 -38.47 -13.02 -4.35
C GLN A 252 -39.53 -13.07 -5.47
N ARG A 253 -39.12 -13.47 -6.69
CA ARG A 253 -40.03 -13.66 -7.82
C ARG A 253 -41.08 -14.73 -7.54
N LEU A 254 -40.68 -15.84 -6.92
CA LEU A 254 -41.58 -16.93 -6.56
C LEU A 254 -42.65 -16.49 -5.54
N LEU A 255 -42.26 -15.74 -4.50
CA LEU A 255 -43.20 -15.21 -3.51
C LEU A 255 -44.12 -14.15 -4.10
N GLU A 256 -43.62 -13.33 -5.02
CA GLU A 256 -44.44 -12.32 -5.72
C GLU A 256 -45.50 -12.97 -6.62
N GLN A 257 -45.19 -14.10 -7.25
CA GLN A 257 -46.16 -14.86 -8.05
C GLN A 257 -47.18 -15.62 -7.21
N ARG A 258 -46.78 -16.17 -6.05
CA ARG A 258 -47.64 -17.06 -5.24
C ARG A 258 -48.50 -16.36 -4.19
N ARG A 259 -48.12 -15.17 -3.72
CA ARG A 259 -48.86 -14.47 -2.65
C ARG A 259 -50.16 -13.85 -3.15
N SER A 260 -51.20 -13.93 -2.31
CA SER A 260 -52.43 -13.15 -2.49
C SER A 260 -52.16 -11.66 -2.31
N GLU A 261 -53.04 -10.80 -2.85
CA GLU A 261 -52.93 -9.33 -2.70
C GLU A 261 -52.86 -8.90 -1.22
N ALA A 262 -53.67 -9.51 -0.36
CA ALA A 262 -53.65 -9.26 1.08
C ALA A 262 -52.30 -9.62 1.73
N GLU A 263 -51.69 -10.74 1.36
CA GLU A 263 -50.38 -11.17 1.87
C GLU A 263 -49.24 -10.28 1.35
N LYS A 264 -49.34 -9.81 0.10
CA LYS A 264 -48.40 -8.84 -0.47
C LYS A 264 -48.44 -7.53 0.32
N GLU A 265 -49.62 -7.08 0.70
CA GLU A 265 -49.78 -5.87 1.51
C GLU A 265 -49.23 -6.03 2.94
N GLN A 266 -49.48 -7.17 3.59
CA GLN A 266 -48.90 -7.49 4.90
C GLN A 266 -47.37 -7.53 4.87
N GLU A 267 -46.75 -8.18 3.88
CA GLU A 267 -45.28 -8.18 3.75
C GLU A 267 -44.76 -6.76 3.49
N LYS A 268 -45.42 -5.99 2.62
CA LYS A 268 -45.03 -4.61 2.33
C LYS A 268 -45.10 -3.75 3.60
N SER A 269 -46.10 -3.95 4.46
CA SER A 269 -46.20 -3.32 5.77
C SER A 269 -45.03 -3.71 6.69
N ARG A 270 -44.73 -5.02 6.79
CA ARG A 270 -43.58 -5.51 7.56
C ARG A 270 -42.25 -4.94 7.07
N GLN A 271 -42.04 -4.90 5.75
CA GLN A 271 -40.85 -4.32 5.13
C GLN A 271 -40.74 -2.83 5.42
N ARG A 272 -41.84 -2.08 5.36
CA ARG A 272 -41.87 -0.66 5.76
C ARG A 272 -41.45 -0.47 7.22
N GLN A 273 -41.93 -1.31 8.14
CA GLN A 273 -41.52 -1.25 9.54
C GLN A 273 -40.04 -1.60 9.74
N LEU A 274 -39.53 -2.63 9.06
CA LEU A 274 -38.11 -3.00 9.07
C LEU A 274 -37.23 -1.87 8.52
N HIS A 275 -37.60 -1.29 7.38
CA HIS A 275 -36.90 -0.14 6.82
C HIS A 275 -36.96 1.07 7.74
N LYS A 276 -38.06 1.30 8.45
CA LYS A 276 -38.15 2.37 9.46
C LYS A 276 -37.18 2.12 10.62
N LYS A 277 -37.06 0.87 11.10
CA LYS A 277 -36.08 0.49 12.13
C LYS A 277 -34.65 0.68 11.65
N GLN A 278 -34.32 0.19 10.46
CA GLN A 278 -32.99 0.37 9.84
C GLN A 278 -32.64 1.84 9.65
N LYS A 279 -33.56 2.64 9.10
CA LYS A 279 -33.35 4.09 8.94
C LYS A 279 -33.12 4.80 10.27
N LYS A 280 -33.78 4.36 11.36
CA LYS A 280 -33.56 4.90 12.70
C LYS A 280 -32.17 4.53 13.21
N GLU A 281 -31.77 3.26 13.08
CA GLU A 281 -30.44 2.80 13.46
C GLU A 281 -29.34 3.50 12.67
N ASP A 282 -29.51 3.63 11.35
CA ASP A 282 -28.61 4.37 10.46
C ASP A 282 -28.54 5.86 10.86
N TRP A 283 -29.65 6.45 11.32
CA TRP A 283 -29.73 7.82 11.81
C TRP A 283 -29.00 8.02 13.14
N ASP A 284 -29.19 7.12 14.10
CA ASP A 284 -28.52 7.22 15.41
C ASP A 284 -27.00 6.97 15.28
N ASN A 285 -26.61 6.04 14.41
CA ASN A 285 -25.22 5.65 14.14
C ASN A 285 -24.54 6.46 13.03
N ARG A 286 -25.09 7.61 12.63
CA ARG A 286 -24.45 8.49 11.63
C ARG A 286 -23.06 8.91 12.08
N HIS A 287 -22.17 9.08 11.10
CA HIS A 287 -20.87 9.70 11.30
C HIS A 287 -21.02 11.16 11.77
N TRP A 288 -20.11 11.64 12.61
CA TRP A 288 -20.16 12.98 13.20
C TRP A 288 -20.20 14.11 12.16
N THR A 289 -19.62 13.90 10.96
CA THR A 289 -19.63 14.86 9.85
C THR A 289 -21.04 15.21 9.36
N LYS A 290 -22.02 14.32 9.60
CA LYS A 290 -23.43 14.52 9.20
C LYS A 290 -24.33 14.95 10.37
N LYS A 291 -23.76 15.10 11.58
CA LYS A 291 -24.48 15.44 12.80
C LYS A 291 -24.28 16.93 13.14
N PRO A 292 -25.29 17.64 13.64
CA PRO A 292 -25.09 18.93 14.29
C PRO A 292 -24.43 18.77 15.67
N LEU A 293 -23.86 19.84 16.23
CA LEU A 293 -23.13 19.82 17.50
C LEU A 293 -24.03 19.38 18.68
N SER A 294 -25.30 19.78 18.66
CA SER A 294 -26.30 19.44 19.69
C SER A 294 -26.62 17.94 19.76
N GLU A 295 -26.46 17.21 18.65
CA GLU A 295 -26.75 15.77 18.56
C GLU A 295 -25.49 14.90 18.83
N MET A 296 -24.34 15.51 19.15
CA MET A 296 -23.10 14.78 19.36
C MET A 296 -23.08 14.06 20.71
N SER A 297 -23.10 12.72 20.66
CA SER A 297 -22.95 11.85 21.84
C SER A 297 -21.48 11.66 22.23
N ASP A 298 -21.21 11.15 23.43
CA ASP A 298 -19.83 10.84 23.86
C ASP A 298 -19.18 9.76 23.00
N ARG A 299 -19.98 8.84 22.44
CA ARG A 299 -19.50 7.88 21.43
C ARG A 299 -19.03 8.59 20.17
N ASP A 300 -19.78 9.58 19.69
CA ASP A 300 -19.41 10.35 18.50
C ASP A 300 -18.12 11.15 18.74
N TRP A 301 -17.93 11.69 19.95
CA TRP A 301 -16.67 12.34 20.34
C TRP A 301 -15.49 11.38 20.44
N ARG A 302 -15.74 10.13 20.82
CA ARG A 302 -14.70 9.09 20.78
C ARG A 302 -14.32 8.76 19.34
N ILE A 303 -15.30 8.54 18.46
CA ILE A 303 -15.06 8.31 17.03
C ILE A 303 -14.33 9.51 16.41
N PHE A 304 -14.76 10.75 16.72
CA PHE A 304 -14.08 11.96 16.26
C PHE A 304 -12.60 11.99 16.64
N ARG A 305 -12.28 11.63 17.90
CA ARG A 305 -10.89 11.53 18.35
C ARG A 305 -10.14 10.39 17.67
N GLU A 306 -10.78 9.24 17.46
CA GLU A 306 -10.19 8.11 16.72
C GLU A 306 -9.87 8.50 15.27
N ASP A 307 -10.78 9.17 14.56
CA ASP A 307 -10.60 9.59 13.16
C ASP A 307 -9.46 10.61 12.97
N PHE A 308 -9.25 11.48 13.95
CA PHE A 308 -8.15 12.46 13.95
C PHE A 308 -6.92 11.98 14.72
N ASN A 309 -6.90 10.71 15.16
CA ASN A 309 -5.85 10.09 15.96
C ASN A 309 -5.44 10.94 17.20
N ILE A 310 -6.43 11.49 17.91
CA ILE A 310 -6.23 12.29 19.11
C ILE A 310 -6.37 11.39 20.34
N SER A 311 -5.32 11.33 21.15
CA SER A 311 -5.38 10.70 22.48
C SER A 311 -5.13 11.75 23.55
N ILE A 312 -5.82 11.65 24.68
CA ILE A 312 -5.77 12.66 25.74
C ILE A 312 -5.48 12.03 27.10
N LYS A 313 -4.74 12.75 27.95
CA LYS A 313 -4.57 12.43 29.38
C LYS A 313 -4.83 13.68 30.22
N GLY A 314 -5.48 13.52 31.36
CA GLY A 314 -5.90 14.60 32.25
C GLY A 314 -7.41 14.57 32.51
N GLY A 315 -7.84 14.98 33.70
CA GLY A 315 -9.26 14.99 34.06
C GLY A 315 -10.02 16.13 33.38
N ARG A 316 -11.32 16.01 33.15
CA ARG A 316 -12.21 17.11 32.71
C ARG A 316 -11.72 17.91 31.49
N ILE A 317 -11.33 17.22 30.41
CA ILE A 317 -10.86 17.88 29.18
C ILE A 317 -12.05 18.30 28.30
N PRO A 318 -12.09 19.55 27.79
CA PRO A 318 -13.16 20.01 26.90
C PRO A 318 -13.23 19.19 25.61
N ARG A 319 -14.43 19.19 25.02
CA ARG A 319 -14.69 18.54 23.73
C ARG A 319 -13.90 19.27 22.62
N PRO A 320 -13.32 18.54 21.67
CA PRO A 320 -12.59 19.16 20.57
C PRO A 320 -13.54 19.92 19.63
N MET A 321 -13.00 20.90 18.90
CA MET A 321 -13.76 21.64 17.89
C MET A 321 -13.87 20.89 16.56
N ARG A 322 -15.05 20.89 15.95
CA ARG A 322 -15.27 20.25 14.64
C ARG A 322 -15.05 21.19 13.47
N ASN A 323 -15.27 22.49 13.68
CA ASN A 323 -14.95 23.56 12.74
C ASN A 323 -14.66 24.85 13.55
N TRP A 324 -14.22 25.90 12.88
CA TRP A 324 -13.91 27.18 13.52
C TRP A 324 -15.14 27.91 14.09
N GLU A 325 -16.30 27.77 13.43
CA GLU A 325 -17.55 28.45 13.79
C GLU A 325 -18.10 27.99 15.15
N GLU A 326 -17.89 26.73 15.52
CA GLU A 326 -18.42 26.12 16.75
C GLU A 326 -17.73 26.60 18.04
N GLN A 327 -16.56 27.22 17.96
CA GLN A 327 -15.80 27.64 19.16
C GLN A 327 -16.19 29.02 19.70
N ASN A 328 -17.08 29.75 19.01
CA ASN A 328 -17.48 31.12 19.40
C ASN A 328 -16.27 32.04 19.67
N LEU A 329 -15.27 32.00 18.79
CA LEU A 329 -14.13 32.92 18.86
C LEU A 329 -14.60 34.38 18.62
N PRO A 330 -13.92 35.39 19.17
CA PRO A 330 -14.17 36.79 18.84
C PRO A 330 -14.12 37.00 17.32
N LYS A 331 -15.06 37.81 16.78
CA LYS A 331 -15.19 38.02 15.32
C LYS A 331 -13.88 38.47 14.68
N GLU A 332 -13.18 39.41 15.32
CA GLU A 332 -11.87 39.90 14.86
C GLU A 332 -10.86 38.75 14.68
N VAL A 333 -10.79 37.83 15.63
CA VAL A 333 -9.86 36.69 15.57
C VAL A 333 -10.32 35.67 14.52
N PHE A 334 -11.63 35.39 14.45
CA PHE A 334 -12.20 34.47 13.48
C PHE A 334 -11.97 34.93 12.03
N ASP A 335 -12.20 36.22 11.75
CA ASP A 335 -12.02 36.80 10.42
C ASP A 335 -10.55 36.71 9.99
N VAL A 336 -9.61 37.02 10.91
CA VAL A 336 -8.17 36.88 10.66
C VAL A 336 -7.78 35.42 10.37
N ILE A 337 -8.31 34.44 11.11
CA ILE A 337 -8.04 33.01 10.85
C ILE A 337 -8.43 32.63 9.41
N MET A 338 -9.60 33.11 8.96
CA MET A 338 -10.10 32.84 7.61
C MET A 338 -9.30 33.57 6.53
N GLU A 339 -8.93 34.83 6.76
CA GLU A 339 -8.09 35.62 5.84
C GLU A 339 -6.70 35.02 5.64
N VAL A 340 -6.07 34.56 6.73
CA VAL A 340 -4.74 33.92 6.66
C VAL A 340 -4.82 32.56 5.92
N GLY A 341 -6.01 31.97 5.82
CA GLY A 341 -6.30 30.81 4.98
C GLY A 341 -6.40 29.47 5.71
N TYR A 342 -6.58 29.47 7.04
CA TYR A 342 -6.77 28.25 7.83
C TYR A 342 -8.22 27.73 7.69
N LYS A 343 -8.53 27.06 6.57
CA LYS A 343 -9.91 26.59 6.27
C LYS A 343 -10.49 25.64 7.33
N GLU A 344 -9.68 24.73 7.83
CA GLU A 344 -10.08 23.69 8.79
C GLU A 344 -9.03 23.58 9.90
N PRO A 345 -9.43 23.40 11.17
CA PRO A 345 -8.48 23.21 12.25
C PRO A 345 -7.75 21.87 12.11
N THR A 346 -6.44 21.86 12.39
CA THR A 346 -5.64 20.62 12.42
C THR A 346 -5.95 19.81 13.69
N PRO A 347 -5.62 18.50 13.75
CA PRO A 347 -5.93 17.66 14.91
C PRO A 347 -5.45 18.25 16.26
N ILE A 348 -4.24 18.83 16.29
CA ILE A 348 -3.73 19.46 17.51
C ILE A 348 -4.52 20.71 17.88
N GLN A 349 -4.85 21.56 16.90
CA GLN A 349 -5.66 22.76 17.10
C GLN A 349 -7.04 22.39 17.63
N ARG A 350 -7.63 21.31 17.10
CA ARG A 350 -8.98 20.86 17.47
C ARG A 350 -9.14 20.61 18.96
N GLN A 351 -8.11 20.06 19.60
CA GLN A 351 -8.17 19.69 21.01
C GLN A 351 -7.43 20.68 21.91
N ALA A 352 -6.33 21.28 21.47
CA ALA A 352 -5.52 22.20 22.29
C ALA A 352 -6.16 23.58 22.44
N ILE A 353 -6.82 24.12 21.41
CA ILE A 353 -7.43 25.46 21.47
C ILE A 353 -8.53 25.53 22.55
N PRO A 354 -9.50 24.59 22.60
CA PRO A 354 -10.52 24.61 23.66
C PRO A 354 -9.92 24.53 25.08
N ILE A 355 -8.86 23.74 25.27
CA ILE A 355 -8.14 23.67 26.56
C ILE A 355 -7.44 25.00 26.86
N GLY A 356 -6.88 25.61 25.82
CA GLY A 356 -6.19 26.90 25.85
C GLY A 356 -7.09 28.01 26.37
N LEU A 357 -8.31 28.09 25.83
CA LEU A 357 -9.33 29.08 26.19
C LEU A 357 -9.80 28.97 27.65
N GLN A 358 -9.73 27.78 28.25
CA GLN A 358 -10.01 27.56 29.67
C GLN A 358 -8.85 27.96 30.59
N ASN A 359 -7.75 28.54 30.08
CA ASN A 359 -6.55 28.86 30.85
C ASN A 359 -5.87 27.64 31.50
N ARG A 360 -6.06 26.43 30.98
CA ARG A 360 -5.45 25.20 31.54
C ARG A 360 -4.11 24.88 30.90
N ASP A 361 -3.13 24.39 31.67
CA ASP A 361 -1.81 24.04 31.13
C ASP A 361 -1.91 22.87 30.12
N ILE A 362 -1.07 22.87 29.07
CA ILE A 362 -1.16 21.91 27.95
C ILE A 362 0.20 21.31 27.63
N ILE A 363 0.27 19.99 27.51
CA ILE A 363 1.39 19.29 26.85
C ILE A 363 0.89 18.74 25.52
N GLY A 364 1.29 19.36 24.41
CA GLY A 364 0.97 18.90 23.08
C GLY A 364 2.08 18.02 22.51
N VAL A 365 1.80 16.74 22.33
CA VAL A 365 2.71 15.78 21.71
C VAL A 365 2.34 15.65 20.24
N ALA A 366 3.05 16.40 19.40
CA ALA A 366 2.79 16.44 17.97
C ALA A 366 4.07 16.84 17.20
N GLU A 367 4.20 16.30 15.99
CA GLU A 367 5.33 16.60 15.12
C GLU A 367 5.29 18.02 14.57
N THR A 368 6.44 18.52 14.08
CA THR A 368 6.51 19.81 13.37
C THR A 368 5.65 19.79 12.10
N GLY A 369 4.99 20.91 11.81
CA GLY A 369 4.05 21.02 10.68
C GLY A 369 2.63 20.51 10.96
N SER A 370 2.34 20.02 12.17
CA SER A 370 0.98 19.65 12.60
C SER A 370 0.08 20.86 12.92
N GLY A 371 0.57 22.09 12.79
CA GLY A 371 -0.15 23.32 13.11
C GLY A 371 -0.07 23.73 14.59
N LYS A 372 1.00 23.34 15.29
CA LYS A 372 1.24 23.66 16.71
C LYS A 372 1.24 25.16 16.99
N THR A 373 1.86 25.96 16.12
CA THR A 373 1.99 27.41 16.30
C THR A 373 0.64 28.08 16.48
N ALA A 374 -0.27 27.91 15.51
CA ALA A 374 -1.63 28.45 15.63
C ALA A 374 -2.41 27.85 16.82
N ALA A 375 -2.13 26.62 17.25
CA ALA A 375 -2.81 25.99 18.38
C ALA A 375 -2.55 26.72 19.71
N PHE A 376 -1.35 27.28 19.92
CA PHE A 376 -1.07 28.11 21.10
C PHE A 376 -1.27 29.61 20.86
N LEU A 377 -1.09 30.10 19.62
CA LEU A 377 -1.28 31.52 19.31
C LEU A 377 -2.75 31.92 19.40
N ILE A 378 -3.69 31.09 18.95
CA ILE A 378 -5.12 31.47 18.92
C ILE A 378 -5.66 31.76 20.32
N PRO A 379 -5.52 30.89 21.35
CA PRO A 379 -5.95 31.21 22.71
C PRO A 379 -5.26 32.46 23.28
N LEU A 380 -3.97 32.65 22.97
CA LEU A 380 -3.21 33.83 23.38
C LEU A 380 -3.78 35.11 22.77
N LEU A 381 -4.05 35.11 21.46
CA LEU A 381 -4.58 36.27 20.73
C LEU A 381 -6.01 36.60 21.17
N VAL A 382 -6.86 35.59 21.39
CA VAL A 382 -8.19 35.78 21.97
C VAL A 382 -8.09 36.48 23.32
N TRP A 383 -7.13 36.08 24.15
CA TRP A 383 -6.92 36.72 25.44
C TRP A 383 -6.37 38.15 25.29
N ILE A 384 -5.33 38.40 24.49
CA ILE A 384 -4.76 39.75 24.30
C ILE A 384 -5.80 40.73 23.75
N THR A 385 -6.66 40.29 22.83
CA THR A 385 -7.69 41.14 22.19
C THR A 385 -8.89 41.41 23.10
N THR A 386 -9.15 40.55 24.09
CA THR A 386 -10.24 40.74 25.06
C THR A 386 -9.83 41.52 26.30
N VAL A 387 -8.53 41.59 26.59
CA VAL A 387 -8.00 42.60 27.52
C VAL A 387 -8.33 43.98 26.92
N PRO A 388 -8.93 44.90 27.69
CA PRO A 388 -9.20 46.25 27.20
C PRO A 388 -7.92 46.82 26.60
N LYS A 389 -7.89 46.99 25.27
CA LYS A 389 -6.80 47.67 24.58
C LYS A 389 -6.72 49.03 25.26
N LYS A 390 -5.61 49.31 25.97
CA LYS A 390 -5.31 50.67 26.42
C LYS A 390 -5.53 51.56 25.21
N GLN A 391 -6.47 52.48 25.29
CA GLN A 391 -6.74 53.40 24.19
C GLN A 391 -5.41 54.03 23.79
N ALA A 392 -4.94 53.69 22.60
CA ALA A 392 -3.75 54.30 22.03
C ALA A 392 -4.02 55.73 21.53
N GLU A 393 -5.22 56.28 21.76
CA GLU A 393 -5.58 57.61 21.28
C GLU A 393 -6.37 58.37 22.37
N ALA A 394 -5.81 59.53 22.73
CA ALA A 394 -6.29 60.55 23.66
C ALA A 394 -5.92 60.36 25.14
N VAL A 395 -4.80 60.99 25.52
CA VAL A 395 -4.33 61.30 26.89
C VAL A 395 -3.60 60.15 27.59
N ALA A 396 -2.36 59.88 27.17
CA ALA A 396 -1.42 59.13 27.99
C ALA A 396 -1.05 59.96 29.23
N THR A 397 -1.64 59.62 30.38
CA THR A 397 -1.17 60.09 31.67
C THR A 397 0.15 59.40 32.05
N ILE A 398 0.96 60.06 32.89
CA ILE A 398 2.29 59.60 33.32
C ILE A 398 2.25 58.19 33.96
N GLU A 399 1.11 57.78 34.52
CA GLU A 399 0.89 56.45 35.10
C GLU A 399 0.76 55.34 34.04
N ASP A 400 0.29 55.65 32.82
CA ASP A 400 0.14 54.65 31.74
C ASP A 400 1.46 54.26 31.09
N ALA A 401 2.46 55.15 31.13
CA ALA A 401 3.82 54.89 30.66
C ALA A 401 4.53 53.82 31.50
N ALA A 402 4.21 53.73 32.80
CA ALA A 402 4.78 52.74 33.71
C ALA A 402 4.36 51.29 33.39
N ASP A 403 3.23 51.09 32.70
CA ASP A 403 2.77 49.76 32.27
C ASP A 403 3.46 49.28 30.98
N TYR A 404 3.92 50.18 30.11
CA TYR A 404 4.71 49.84 28.91
C TYR A 404 6.11 49.32 29.26
N GLU A 405 6.60 49.60 30.47
CA GLU A 405 7.90 49.12 30.99
C GLU A 405 7.82 47.74 31.69
N GLN A 406 6.62 47.19 31.89
CA GLN A 406 6.41 45.94 32.65
C GLN A 406 6.54 44.65 31.81
N GLY A 407 6.89 44.78 30.53
CA GLY A 407 7.25 43.66 29.66
C GLY A 407 6.09 43.00 28.91
N PRO A 408 6.38 41.92 28.15
CA PRO A 408 5.39 41.25 27.31
C PRO A 408 4.37 40.45 28.11
N TYR A 409 3.20 40.23 27.51
CA TYR A 409 2.19 39.33 28.05
C TYR A 409 2.54 37.85 27.87
N ALA A 410 3.28 37.53 26.80
CA ALA A 410 3.65 36.15 26.48
C ALA A 410 5.11 36.03 26.08
N VAL A 411 5.72 34.92 26.51
CA VAL A 411 7.05 34.49 26.07
C VAL A 411 6.93 33.13 25.38
N ILE A 412 7.43 33.07 24.15
CA ILE A 412 7.51 31.86 23.34
C ILE A 412 8.98 31.47 23.22
N LEU A 413 9.35 30.38 23.86
CA LEU A 413 10.68 29.81 23.82
C LEU A 413 10.76 28.80 22.68
N ALA A 414 11.78 28.95 21.84
CA ALA A 414 12.14 27.99 20.81
C ALA A 414 13.63 27.61 20.93
N PRO A 415 14.02 26.34 20.76
CA PRO A 415 15.41 25.88 20.91
C PRO A 415 16.36 26.48 19.87
N THR A 416 15.87 26.78 18.67
CA THR A 416 16.68 27.25 17.55
C THR A 416 16.16 28.54 16.96
N ARG A 417 17.06 29.36 16.43
CA ARG A 417 16.73 30.66 15.82
C ARG A 417 15.78 30.52 14.64
N GLU A 418 15.99 29.48 13.84
CA GLU A 418 15.17 29.20 12.65
C GLU A 418 13.71 28.89 13.04
N LEU A 419 13.51 28.20 14.17
CA LEU A 419 12.19 27.89 14.67
C LEU A 419 11.54 29.15 15.27
N ALA A 420 12.31 29.95 16.01
CA ALA A 420 11.85 31.25 16.49
C ALA A 420 11.42 32.18 15.35
N GLN A 421 12.19 32.27 14.26
CA GLN A 421 11.82 33.05 13.07
C GLN A 421 10.58 32.51 12.37
N GLN A 422 10.40 31.18 12.30
CA GLN A 422 9.17 30.58 11.75
C GLN A 422 7.95 30.97 12.58
N ILE A 423 8.06 30.90 13.91
CA ILE A 423 7.02 31.32 14.83
C ILE A 423 6.77 32.82 14.69
N GLU A 424 7.80 33.65 14.51
CA GLU A 424 7.68 35.10 14.32
C GLU A 424 6.92 35.43 13.03
N VAL A 425 7.30 34.83 11.90
CA VAL A 425 6.61 35.00 10.61
C VAL A 425 5.17 34.55 10.70
N GLU A 426 4.89 33.43 11.38
CA GLU A 426 3.52 32.97 11.58
C GLU A 426 2.74 33.88 12.52
N SER A 427 3.38 34.40 13.58
CA SER A 427 2.75 35.32 14.54
C SER A 427 2.40 36.67 13.90
N HIS A 428 3.26 37.23 13.03
CA HIS A 428 2.97 38.47 12.31
C HIS A 428 1.72 38.37 11.43
N LYS A 429 1.48 37.22 10.79
CA LYS A 429 0.28 37.01 9.96
C LYS A 429 -1.02 37.28 10.73
N PHE A 430 -1.04 36.94 12.02
CA PHE A 430 -2.17 37.19 12.90
C PHE A 430 -2.06 38.54 13.63
N GLY A 431 -0.88 38.84 14.18
CA GLY A 431 -0.63 39.98 15.06
C GLY A 431 -0.79 41.33 14.37
N ASP A 432 -0.31 41.47 13.13
CA ASP A 432 -0.35 42.73 12.38
C ASP A 432 -1.80 43.22 12.15
N ARG A 433 -2.75 42.29 12.01
CA ARG A 433 -4.18 42.58 11.82
C ARG A 433 -4.92 42.86 13.13
N LEU A 434 -4.49 42.22 14.22
CA LEU A 434 -5.12 42.35 15.53
C LEU A 434 -4.54 43.51 16.37
N GLY A 435 -3.46 44.15 15.88
CA GLY A 435 -2.72 45.21 16.57
C GLY A 435 -1.83 44.66 17.70
N VAL A 436 -1.34 43.43 17.56
CA VAL A 436 -0.50 42.75 18.56
C VAL A 436 0.96 42.78 18.11
N ARG A 437 1.83 43.41 18.90
CA ARG A 437 3.25 43.60 18.58
C ARG A 437 4.07 42.39 19.00
N THR A 438 4.80 41.84 18.05
CA THR A 438 5.70 40.69 18.22
C THR A 438 7.14 41.10 18.01
N VAL A 439 8.07 40.62 18.85
CA VAL A 439 9.52 40.85 18.69
C VAL A 439 10.28 39.54 18.89
N SER A 440 11.20 39.23 17.97
CA SER A 440 12.15 38.12 18.15
C SER A 440 13.43 38.52 18.90
N VAL A 441 13.72 37.79 19.97
CA VAL A 441 14.94 37.91 20.78
C VAL A 441 15.80 36.67 20.53
N ILE A 442 16.46 36.70 19.38
CA ILE A 442 17.34 35.63 18.89
C ILE A 442 18.76 36.17 18.71
N GLY A 443 19.79 35.35 18.88
CA GLY A 443 21.14 35.83 18.58
C GLY A 443 21.34 36.09 17.07
N GLY A 444 22.44 36.75 16.69
CA GLY A 444 22.82 36.97 15.28
C GLY A 444 22.06 38.06 14.54
N ALA A 445 20.94 38.53 15.09
CA ALA A 445 20.34 39.81 14.71
C ALA A 445 21.08 40.97 15.40
N SER A 446 20.99 42.17 14.81
CA SER A 446 21.60 43.38 15.39
C SER A 446 21.02 43.66 16.78
N ARG A 447 21.92 43.87 17.76
CA ARG A 447 21.53 44.21 19.13
C ARG A 447 20.82 45.56 19.20
N GLU A 448 21.19 46.49 18.33
CA GLU A 448 20.59 47.83 18.26
C GLU A 448 19.15 47.77 17.74
N ASP A 449 18.90 47.01 16.66
CA ASP A 449 17.56 46.82 16.11
C ASP A 449 16.63 46.12 17.12
N GLN A 450 17.12 45.05 17.76
CA GLN A 450 16.37 44.39 18.84
C GLN A 450 16.09 45.33 20.00
N GLY A 451 17.09 46.10 20.45
CA GLY A 451 16.96 47.06 21.53
C GLY A 451 15.92 48.15 21.21
N MET A 452 15.91 48.65 19.98
CA MET A 452 14.95 49.64 19.52
C MET A 452 13.53 49.09 19.48
N ARG A 453 13.34 47.89 18.91
CA ARG A 453 12.02 47.23 18.86
C ARG A 453 11.45 46.92 20.26
N MET A 454 12.29 46.50 21.20
CA MET A 454 11.87 46.27 22.58
C MET A 454 11.43 47.58 23.27
N ARG A 455 12.07 48.72 22.96
CA ARG A 455 11.68 50.04 23.50
C ARG A 455 10.35 50.56 22.96
N MET A 456 9.91 50.10 21.79
CA MET A 456 8.60 50.48 21.23
C MET A 456 7.42 49.76 21.90
N GLY A 457 7.69 48.93 22.91
CA GLY A 457 6.71 48.10 23.62
C GLY A 457 6.39 46.83 22.83
N VAL A 458 6.30 45.71 23.54
CA VAL A 458 6.10 44.39 22.96
C VAL A 458 5.03 43.63 23.73
N ASP A 459 4.13 42.97 23.00
CA ASP A 459 3.04 42.17 23.60
C ASP A 459 3.43 40.69 23.66
N ILE A 460 4.15 40.19 22.64
CA ILE A 460 4.64 38.81 22.55
C ILE A 460 6.14 38.80 22.22
N VAL A 461 6.93 38.10 23.03
CA VAL A 461 8.36 37.89 22.77
C VAL A 461 8.61 36.46 22.34
N ILE A 462 9.32 36.28 21.23
CA ILE A 462 9.73 34.98 20.72
C ILE A 462 11.24 34.88 20.85
N ALA A 463 11.76 33.91 21.61
CA ALA A 463 13.17 33.92 21.97
C ALA A 463 13.83 32.54 22.02
N THR A 464 15.14 32.55 21.82
CA THR A 464 16.00 31.40 22.18
C THR A 464 16.45 31.52 23.63
N PRO A 465 16.44 30.44 24.45
CA PRO A 465 16.66 30.52 25.90
C PRO A 465 17.91 31.34 26.30
N GLY A 466 19.09 30.99 25.79
CA GLY A 466 20.33 31.70 26.15
C GLY A 466 20.30 33.21 25.85
N ARG A 467 19.74 33.61 24.69
CA ARG A 467 19.64 35.04 24.34
C ARG A 467 18.65 35.78 25.23
N LEU A 468 17.56 35.14 25.64
CA LEU A 468 16.57 35.74 26.53
C LEU A 468 17.15 35.95 27.93
N VAL A 469 17.90 34.97 28.46
CA VAL A 469 18.60 35.11 29.74
C VAL A 469 19.50 36.36 29.73
N ASP A 470 20.33 36.53 28.69
CA ASP A 470 21.18 37.72 28.57
C ASP A 470 20.38 39.03 28.60
N VAL A 471 19.20 39.06 27.98
CA VAL A 471 18.33 40.24 27.92
C VAL A 471 17.72 40.55 29.28
N LEU A 472 17.32 39.51 30.03
CA LEU A 472 16.72 39.64 31.36
C LEU A 472 17.75 40.00 32.43
N GLU A 473 18.92 39.37 32.42
CA GLU A 473 20.00 39.64 33.39
C GLU A 473 20.51 41.07 33.27
N ASN A 474 20.65 41.58 32.05
CA ASN A 474 21.05 42.96 31.79
C ASN A 474 19.88 43.97 31.90
N ARG A 475 18.68 43.53 32.30
CA ARG A 475 17.48 44.35 32.47
C ARG A 475 17.10 45.17 31.23
N TYR A 476 17.35 44.64 30.03
CA TYR A 476 16.81 45.24 28.80
C TYR A 476 15.29 45.05 28.70
N MET A 477 14.74 44.09 29.45
CA MET A 477 13.32 43.76 29.52
C MET A 477 12.97 43.17 30.89
N SER A 478 11.73 43.33 31.34
CA SER A 478 11.15 42.64 32.50
C SER A 478 10.05 41.65 32.07
N LEU A 479 9.69 40.68 32.91
CA LEU A 479 8.61 39.70 32.63
C LEU A 479 7.45 39.82 33.62
N ASN A 480 7.23 41.02 34.18
CA ASN A 480 6.25 41.23 35.25
C ASN A 480 4.81 40.98 34.80
N LEU A 481 4.48 41.29 33.54
CA LEU A 481 3.16 41.04 32.94
C LEU A 481 3.01 39.67 32.28
N CYS A 482 4.06 38.85 32.27
CA CYS A 482 4.06 37.59 31.56
C CYS A 482 3.07 36.59 32.19
N SER A 483 2.00 36.28 31.47
CA SER A 483 0.93 35.34 31.87
C SER A 483 0.80 34.15 30.92
N TYR A 484 1.63 34.09 29.87
CA TYR A 484 1.72 32.97 28.95
C TYR A 484 3.18 32.56 28.77
N VAL A 485 3.47 31.29 29.03
CA VAL A 485 4.77 30.68 28.77
C VAL A 485 4.58 29.53 27.81
N ILE A 486 5.19 29.63 26.63
CA ILE A 486 5.14 28.59 25.61
C ILE A 486 6.54 28.04 25.38
N MET A 487 6.69 26.72 25.43
CA MET A 487 7.93 26.01 25.12
C MET A 487 7.67 25.11 23.91
N ASP A 488 8.14 25.48 22.73
CA ASP A 488 8.02 24.64 21.53
C ASP A 488 9.32 23.84 21.27
N GLU A 489 9.18 22.56 20.89
CA GLU A 489 10.29 21.60 20.81
C GLU A 489 11.08 21.49 22.13
N ALA A 490 10.36 21.26 23.24
CA ALA A 490 10.96 21.16 24.59
C ALA A 490 11.96 19.99 24.74
N ASP A 491 11.72 18.87 24.05
CA ASP A 491 12.68 17.77 23.91
C ASP A 491 14.02 18.26 23.35
N LYS A 492 13.99 19.05 22.29
CA LYS A 492 15.19 19.62 21.68
C LYS A 492 15.88 20.65 22.56
N MET A 493 15.14 21.41 23.37
CA MET A 493 15.76 22.31 24.35
C MET A 493 16.60 21.53 25.37
N LEU A 494 16.10 20.38 25.83
CA LEU A 494 16.82 19.48 26.73
C LEU A 494 18.08 18.91 26.06
N ASP A 495 17.96 18.43 24.82
CA ASP A 495 19.11 17.89 24.06
C ASP A 495 20.23 18.91 23.85
N MET A 496 19.85 20.19 23.70
CA MET A 496 20.81 21.29 23.54
C MET A 496 21.37 21.79 24.88
N GLY A 497 20.92 21.23 26.01
CA GLY A 497 21.38 21.60 27.35
C GLY A 497 20.81 22.91 27.87
N PHE A 498 19.68 23.39 27.32
CA PHE A 498 19.04 24.64 27.74
C PHE A 498 18.19 24.53 29.02
N GLU A 499 18.12 23.36 29.67
CA GLU A 499 17.38 23.16 30.94
C GLU A 499 17.73 24.23 32.01
N PRO A 500 19.01 24.57 32.27
CA PRO A 500 19.36 25.59 33.25
C PRO A 500 18.91 27.00 32.84
N ASP A 501 18.95 27.31 31.54
CA ASP A 501 18.58 28.64 31.03
C ASP A 501 17.06 28.83 31.08
N VAL A 502 16.28 27.78 30.77
CA VAL A 502 14.82 27.80 30.93
C VAL A 502 14.45 27.98 32.40
N ASN A 503 15.14 27.30 33.33
CA ASN A 503 14.95 27.50 34.77
C ASN A 503 15.15 28.97 35.16
N ARG A 504 16.26 29.59 34.74
CA ARG A 504 16.54 31.00 35.01
C ARG A 504 15.47 31.94 34.46
N ILE A 505 15.01 31.72 33.23
CA ILE A 505 13.94 32.55 32.62
C ILE A 505 12.68 32.52 33.50
N LEU A 506 12.31 31.35 34.00
CA LEU A 506 11.12 31.18 34.82
C LEU A 506 11.24 31.82 36.21
N GLU A 507 12.46 31.97 36.74
CA GLU A 507 12.74 32.71 37.99
C GLU A 507 12.45 34.21 37.84
N PHE A 508 12.60 34.77 36.62
CA PHE A 508 12.23 36.16 36.34
C PHE A 508 10.71 36.38 36.21
N ILE A 509 9.90 35.32 36.12
CA ILE A 509 8.43 35.41 36.05
C ILE A 509 7.86 35.45 37.47
N PRO A 510 6.91 36.34 37.79
CA PRO A 510 6.31 36.42 39.13
C PRO A 510 5.73 35.08 39.60
N VAL A 511 6.18 34.59 40.76
CA VAL A 511 5.66 33.35 41.37
C VAL A 511 4.21 33.46 41.81
N THR A 512 3.70 34.68 42.00
CA THR A 512 2.35 34.97 42.46
C THR A 512 1.26 34.66 41.42
N ASN A 513 1.62 34.58 40.14
CA ASN A 513 0.69 34.25 39.06
C ASN A 513 0.69 32.74 38.74
N LEU A 514 1.43 31.90 39.46
CA LEU A 514 1.40 30.46 39.24
C LEU A 514 0.10 29.85 39.78
N LYS A 515 -0.47 28.90 39.04
CA LYS A 515 -1.66 28.14 39.46
C LYS A 515 -1.39 27.35 40.75
N PRO A 516 -2.39 27.20 41.64
CA PRO A 516 -2.29 26.30 42.77
C PRO A 516 -2.17 24.84 42.28
N ASP A 517 -1.42 24.00 42.99
CA ASP A 517 -1.30 22.58 42.66
C ASP A 517 -2.45 21.75 43.28
N THR A 518 -3.69 22.13 42.97
CA THR A 518 -4.93 21.50 43.46
C THR A 518 -5.82 21.09 42.30
N GLU A 519 -6.92 20.37 42.56
CA GLU A 519 -7.90 20.01 41.53
C GLU A 519 -8.54 21.24 40.84
N ASP A 520 -8.45 22.41 41.48
CA ASP A 520 -8.94 23.67 40.95
C ASP A 520 -8.17 24.10 39.68
N ALA A 521 -6.95 23.61 39.49
CA ALA A 521 -6.15 23.87 38.29
C ALA A 521 -6.61 23.10 37.05
N GLU A 522 -7.61 22.22 37.18
CA GLU A 522 -8.28 21.55 36.07
C GLU A 522 -9.81 21.74 36.06
N ASP A 523 -10.34 22.59 36.95
CA ASP A 523 -11.76 22.94 37.00
C ASP A 523 -12.07 24.14 36.10
N GLU A 524 -12.85 23.90 35.05
CA GLU A 524 -13.25 24.89 34.05
C GLU A 524 -13.90 26.14 34.68
N SER A 525 -14.80 25.96 35.66
CA SER A 525 -15.55 27.09 36.23
C SER A 525 -14.64 28.03 37.01
N LYS A 526 -13.69 27.45 37.75
CA LYS A 526 -12.72 28.22 38.56
C LYS A 526 -11.68 28.92 37.68
N LEU A 527 -11.20 28.25 36.64
CA LEU A 527 -10.21 28.82 35.73
C LEU A 527 -10.79 29.95 34.88
N ILE A 528 -12.02 29.79 34.37
CA ILE A 528 -12.70 30.85 33.60
C ILE A 528 -13.04 32.05 34.50
N ALA A 529 -13.45 31.83 35.76
CA ALA A 529 -13.67 32.94 36.70
C ALA A 529 -12.39 33.75 36.96
N ASN A 530 -11.23 33.09 37.04
CA ASN A 530 -9.94 33.75 37.19
C ASN A 530 -9.47 34.47 35.91
N LEU A 531 -9.90 34.01 34.73
CA LEU A 531 -9.50 34.57 33.43
C LEU A 531 -9.84 36.06 33.29
N SER A 532 -11.00 36.48 33.81
CA SER A 532 -11.47 37.88 33.78
C SER A 532 -10.88 38.75 34.91
N SER A 533 -10.09 38.17 35.81
CA SER A 533 -9.49 38.89 36.93
C SER A 533 -8.19 39.59 36.52
N LYS A 534 -7.87 40.71 37.18
CA LYS A 534 -6.59 41.44 36.99
C LYS A 534 -5.35 40.61 37.37
N LYS A 535 -5.53 39.50 38.09
CA LYS A 535 -4.47 38.57 38.54
C LYS A 535 -4.72 37.18 37.94
N LYS A 536 -4.78 37.12 36.62
CA LYS A 536 -4.85 35.86 35.86
C LYS A 536 -3.66 34.96 36.22
N PHE A 537 -3.94 33.66 36.42
CA PHE A 537 -2.88 32.67 36.53
C PHE A 537 -2.18 32.46 35.20
N ARG A 538 -0.85 32.31 35.23
CA ARG A 538 -0.05 32.01 34.05
C ARG A 538 -0.47 30.67 33.46
N GLN A 539 -0.56 30.61 32.14
CA GLN A 539 -0.72 29.38 31.39
C GLN A 539 0.62 28.94 30.85
N THR A 540 1.00 27.68 31.13
CA THR A 540 2.19 27.08 30.54
C THR A 540 1.76 26.08 29.47
N VAL A 541 2.32 26.21 28.28
CA VAL A 541 2.08 25.31 27.15
C VAL A 541 3.41 24.73 26.70
N MET A 542 3.49 23.41 26.62
CA MET A 542 4.68 22.69 26.19
C MET A 542 4.34 21.86 24.96
N PHE A 543 5.08 22.06 23.87
CA PHE A 543 4.99 21.24 22.68
C PHE A 543 6.26 20.44 22.49
N THR A 544 6.10 19.14 22.26
CA THR A 544 7.21 18.19 22.12
C THR A 544 6.87 17.14 21.07
N ALA A 545 7.87 16.57 20.41
CA ALA A 545 7.63 15.41 19.55
C ALA A 545 7.53 14.12 20.36
N THR A 546 8.25 14.06 21.49
CA THR A 546 8.37 12.87 22.34
C THR A 546 8.11 13.16 23.82
N MET A 547 7.67 12.14 24.56
CA MET A 547 7.50 12.18 26.02
C MET A 547 8.57 11.31 26.69
N SER A 548 9.82 11.77 26.64
CA SER A 548 10.90 11.13 27.39
C SER A 548 10.78 11.44 28.89
N SER A 549 11.46 10.66 29.74
CA SER A 549 11.47 10.89 31.19
C SER A 549 12.04 12.25 31.58
N ALA A 550 12.94 12.81 30.77
CA ALA A 550 13.50 14.14 30.97
C ALA A 550 12.44 15.23 30.69
N VAL A 551 11.67 15.11 29.61
CA VAL A 551 10.55 16.01 29.29
C VAL A 551 9.46 15.92 30.37
N GLU A 552 9.15 14.72 30.87
CA GLU A 552 8.20 14.56 31.98
C GLU A 552 8.68 15.26 33.27
N ARG A 553 9.97 15.18 33.59
CA ARG A 553 10.55 15.88 34.75
C ARG A 553 10.41 17.40 34.58
N MET A 554 10.76 17.90 33.40
CA MET A 554 10.61 19.31 33.04
C MET A 554 9.15 19.78 33.16
N ALA A 555 8.20 19.00 32.64
CA ALA A 555 6.78 19.31 32.73
C ALA A 555 6.26 19.38 34.18
N ARG A 556 6.69 18.44 35.04
CA ARG A 556 6.32 18.46 36.48
C ARG A 556 6.85 19.70 37.19
N GLN A 557 8.01 20.21 36.80
CA GLN A 557 8.60 21.39 37.40
C GLN A 557 7.80 22.66 37.03
N TYR A 558 7.47 22.82 35.74
CA TYR A 558 6.96 24.09 35.21
C TYR A 558 5.45 24.22 35.11
N MET A 559 4.74 23.10 35.06
CA MET A 559 3.30 23.06 34.76
C MET A 559 2.51 22.61 35.99
N ARG A 560 1.20 22.91 36.00
CA ARG A 560 0.26 22.51 37.05
C ARG A 560 -0.92 21.78 36.42
N ARG A 561 -1.09 20.50 36.79
CA ARG A 561 -2.11 19.57 36.27
C ARG A 561 -2.39 19.73 34.75
N PRO A 562 -1.35 19.62 33.89
CA PRO A 562 -1.52 19.86 32.48
C PRO A 562 -2.39 18.78 31.81
N ALA A 563 -3.19 19.20 30.82
CA ALA A 563 -3.82 18.26 29.90
C ALA A 563 -2.81 17.86 28.81
N ILE A 564 -2.65 16.56 28.59
CA ILE A 564 -1.74 16.04 27.57
C ILE A 564 -2.55 15.65 26.35
N VAL A 565 -2.19 16.19 25.19
CA VAL A 565 -2.82 15.91 23.90
C VAL A 565 -1.80 15.26 22.99
N TYR A 566 -2.04 14.00 22.62
CA TYR A 566 -1.22 13.23 21.69
C TYR A 566 -1.91 13.20 20.32
N ILE A 567 -1.16 13.47 19.25
CA ILE A 567 -1.65 13.40 17.88
C ILE A 567 -0.88 12.33 17.11
N GLY A 568 -1.61 11.37 16.53
CA GLY A 568 -1.06 10.22 15.81
C GLY A 568 -0.66 9.05 16.72
N SER A 569 -0.15 7.98 16.11
CA SER A 569 0.64 6.97 16.82
C SER A 569 1.86 7.67 17.39
N ALA A 570 2.03 7.67 18.72
CA ALA A 570 3.08 8.41 19.42
C ALA A 570 4.43 8.37 18.70
N GLY A 571 4.84 9.49 18.09
CA GLY A 571 6.22 9.78 17.71
C GLY A 571 6.96 8.75 16.84
N ARG A 572 6.28 7.92 16.02
CA ARG A 572 6.94 6.91 15.18
C ARG A 572 6.80 7.20 13.67
N PRO A 573 7.67 8.06 13.09
CA PRO A 573 7.84 8.17 11.64
C PRO A 573 8.12 6.83 10.93
N THR A 574 8.51 5.82 11.69
CA THR A 574 8.90 4.48 11.26
C THR A 574 7.74 3.68 10.65
N GLU A 575 6.49 3.95 11.04
CA GLU A 575 5.31 3.24 10.51
C GLU A 575 4.99 3.62 9.05
N ARG A 576 5.30 4.87 8.68
CA ARG A 576 4.91 5.48 7.39
C ARG A 576 6.06 5.64 6.40
N THR A 577 7.29 5.43 6.85
CA THR A 577 8.52 5.58 6.05
C THR A 577 9.08 4.22 5.72
N GLU A 578 9.25 3.94 4.42
CA GLU A 578 9.94 2.74 3.94
C GLU A 578 11.44 2.90 4.23
N GLN A 579 11.96 2.06 5.12
CA GLN A 579 13.34 2.09 5.56
C GLN A 579 14.13 0.96 4.90
N ILE A 580 15.19 1.31 4.17
CA ILE A 580 16.08 0.38 3.48
C ILE A 580 17.46 0.51 4.11
N VAL A 581 17.94 -0.59 4.70
CA VAL A 581 19.25 -0.63 5.35
C VAL A 581 20.20 -1.48 4.53
N MET A 582 21.40 -0.94 4.28
CA MET A 582 22.48 -1.62 3.55
C MET A 582 23.72 -1.67 4.43
N MET A 583 24.18 -2.88 4.76
CA MET A 583 25.44 -3.08 5.46
C MET A 583 26.60 -3.03 4.45
N MET A 584 27.63 -2.22 4.72
CA MET A 584 28.78 -2.06 3.84
C MET A 584 30.02 -1.59 4.60
N SER A 585 31.17 -1.57 3.92
CA SER A 585 32.39 -0.92 4.43
C SER A 585 32.38 0.58 4.13
N GLU A 586 33.14 1.34 4.91
CA GLU A 586 33.23 2.81 4.82
C GLU A 586 33.65 3.29 3.42
N GLU A 587 34.53 2.54 2.75
CA GLU A 587 35.03 2.85 1.41
C GLU A 587 33.96 2.73 0.31
N MET A 588 32.98 1.82 0.49
CA MET A 588 31.94 1.58 -0.50
C MET A 588 30.84 2.64 -0.48
N LYS A 589 30.66 3.35 0.65
CA LYS A 589 29.62 4.38 0.82
C LYS A 589 29.61 5.38 -0.34
N ARG A 590 30.78 5.93 -0.72
CA ARG A 590 30.90 6.94 -1.77
C ARG A 590 30.38 6.46 -3.12
N LYS A 591 30.73 5.23 -3.53
CA LYS A 591 30.24 4.64 -4.78
C LYS A 591 28.74 4.40 -4.72
N LYS A 592 28.25 3.92 -3.57
CA LYS A 592 26.83 3.60 -3.40
C LYS A 592 25.92 4.84 -3.38
N VAL A 593 26.36 5.96 -2.79
CA VAL A 593 25.62 7.24 -2.90
C VAL A 593 25.40 7.60 -4.35
N VAL A 594 26.46 7.56 -5.16
CA VAL A 594 26.40 7.96 -6.56
C VAL A 594 25.47 7.03 -7.33
N GLU A 595 25.51 5.73 -7.07
CA GLU A 595 24.59 4.75 -7.65
C GLU A 595 23.12 5.05 -7.29
N VAL A 596 22.84 5.32 -6.00
CA VAL A 596 21.49 5.66 -5.52
C VAL A 596 20.97 6.96 -6.15
N LEU A 597 21.83 7.98 -6.26
CA LEU A 597 21.46 9.27 -6.86
C LEU A 597 21.32 9.19 -8.39
N SER A 598 22.09 8.31 -9.05
CA SER A 598 22.04 8.11 -10.50
C SER A 598 20.84 7.26 -10.94
N ALA A 599 20.21 6.52 -10.03
CA ALA A 599 18.91 5.87 -10.25
C ALA A 599 17.74 6.87 -10.24
N SER A 600 17.97 8.08 -10.79
CA SER A 600 17.18 9.31 -10.61
C SER A 600 15.71 9.21 -11.02
N ASP A 601 15.33 8.21 -11.80
CA ASP A 601 13.94 7.94 -12.14
C ASP A 601 13.08 7.54 -10.93
N LEU A 602 13.70 7.11 -9.82
CA LEU A 602 13.00 6.72 -8.58
C LEU A 602 12.81 7.85 -7.56
N TYR A 603 13.64 8.91 -7.57
CA TYR A 603 13.68 9.89 -6.47
C TYR A 603 13.61 11.33 -7.00
N LYS A 604 12.58 12.08 -6.59
CA LYS A 604 12.38 13.48 -7.00
C LYS A 604 13.08 14.44 -6.03
N PRO A 605 13.79 15.49 -6.49
CA PRO A 605 14.27 16.53 -5.58
C PRO A 605 13.08 17.18 -4.83
N PRO A 606 13.25 17.59 -3.56
CA PRO A 606 14.50 17.65 -2.79
C PRO A 606 14.87 16.33 -2.08
N ILE A 607 16.18 16.07 -1.98
CA ILE A 607 16.77 14.91 -1.25
C ILE A 607 17.65 15.42 -0.11
N ILE A 608 17.62 14.77 1.05
CA ILE A 608 18.51 15.09 2.17
C ILE A 608 19.50 13.94 2.41
N ILE A 609 20.78 14.26 2.51
CA ILE A 609 21.85 13.34 2.87
C ILE A 609 22.42 13.73 4.24
N PHE A 610 22.32 12.84 5.21
CA PHE A 610 22.83 13.04 6.57
C PHE A 610 24.22 12.44 6.77
N VAL A 611 25.10 13.24 7.38
CA VAL A 611 26.46 12.86 7.78
C VAL A 611 26.70 13.27 9.23
N ASN A 612 27.57 12.57 9.95
CA ASN A 612 27.78 12.85 11.37
C ASN A 612 28.72 14.04 11.61
N GLN A 613 29.73 14.22 10.75
CA GLN A 613 30.77 15.23 10.95
C GLN A 613 30.70 16.38 9.93
N LYS A 614 31.01 17.61 10.39
CA LYS A 614 31.03 18.83 9.56
C LYS A 614 31.98 18.71 8.35
N LYS A 615 33.20 18.17 8.59
CA LYS A 615 34.20 17.94 7.52
C LYS A 615 33.70 16.93 6.48
N GLY A 616 32.96 15.91 6.91
CA GLY A 616 32.33 14.94 6.01
C GLY A 616 31.29 15.57 5.09
N ALA A 617 30.49 16.52 5.61
CA ALA A 617 29.50 17.24 4.82
C ALA A 617 30.14 18.05 3.68
N ASP A 618 31.20 18.80 3.98
CA ASP A 618 31.92 19.59 2.97
C ASP A 618 32.60 18.70 1.92
N LEU A 619 33.22 17.59 2.33
CA LEU A 619 33.91 16.67 1.42
C LEU A 619 32.91 15.98 0.49
N LEU A 620 31.80 15.46 1.04
CA LEU A 620 30.76 14.78 0.27
C LEU A 620 30.07 15.74 -0.69
N GLY A 621 29.72 16.95 -0.22
CA GLY A 621 29.13 17.99 -1.05
C GLY A 621 30.02 18.37 -2.23
N LYS A 622 31.32 18.61 -2.01
CA LYS A 622 32.27 18.89 -3.10
C LYS A 622 32.42 17.70 -4.05
N GLY A 623 32.41 16.47 -3.53
CA GLY A 623 32.46 15.24 -4.33
C GLY A 623 31.26 15.10 -5.27
N LEU A 624 30.06 15.32 -4.75
CA LEU A 624 28.82 15.29 -5.54
C LEU A 624 28.78 16.40 -6.60
N GLN A 625 29.27 17.60 -6.26
CA GLN A 625 29.36 18.70 -7.20
C GLN A 625 30.29 18.40 -8.39
N LYS A 626 31.43 17.72 -8.15
CA LYS A 626 32.35 17.31 -9.22
C LYS A 626 31.75 16.29 -10.18
N ILE A 627 30.80 15.47 -9.70
CA ILE A 627 30.12 14.44 -10.49
C ILE A 627 28.96 15.05 -11.31
N GLY A 628 28.61 16.31 -11.06
CA GLY A 628 27.56 17.05 -11.79
C GLY A 628 26.23 17.15 -11.05
N PHE A 629 26.16 16.77 -9.78
CA PHE A 629 24.99 17.03 -8.95
C PHE A 629 25.02 18.45 -8.37
N ASN A 630 23.86 18.96 -7.95
CA ASN A 630 23.70 20.30 -7.38
C ASN A 630 23.48 20.27 -5.85
N PRO A 631 24.48 19.93 -5.01
CA PRO A 631 24.30 19.88 -3.57
C PRO A 631 24.38 21.26 -2.91
N CYS A 632 23.62 21.42 -1.83
CA CYS A 632 23.80 22.42 -0.78
C CYS A 632 24.44 21.76 0.44
N ILE A 633 25.29 22.49 1.15
CA ILE A 633 25.99 21.98 2.34
C ILE A 633 25.51 22.75 3.56
N LEU A 634 25.07 22.04 4.59
CA LEU A 634 24.57 22.64 5.83
C LEU A 634 25.13 21.96 7.08
N HIS A 635 25.96 22.69 7.83
CA HIS A 635 26.47 22.24 9.12
C HIS A 635 26.63 23.43 10.07
N GLY A 636 26.80 23.16 11.38
CA GLY A 636 26.96 24.19 12.41
C GLY A 636 28.27 24.98 12.36
N GLY A 637 28.94 25.05 11.21
CA GLY A 637 30.10 25.91 10.97
C GLY A 637 29.91 26.83 9.75
N LYS A 638 28.79 26.73 9.04
CA LYS A 638 28.38 27.72 8.03
C LYS A 638 27.80 28.94 8.75
N GLY A 639 28.08 30.13 8.21
CA GLY A 639 27.43 31.36 8.66
C GLY A 639 25.91 31.32 8.43
N GLN A 640 25.18 32.17 9.15
CA GLN A 640 23.71 32.17 9.12
C GLN A 640 23.16 32.52 7.73
N GLU A 641 23.71 33.52 7.07
CA GLU A 641 23.31 33.91 5.70
C GLU A 641 23.48 32.75 4.71
N ALA A 642 24.58 31.99 4.84
CA ALA A 642 24.82 30.81 4.00
C ALA A 642 23.83 29.66 4.30
N ARG A 643 23.33 29.55 5.54
CA ARG A 643 22.30 28.59 5.92
C ARG A 643 20.97 28.95 5.29
N GLU A 644 20.55 30.21 5.39
CA GLU A 644 19.30 30.71 4.80
C GLU A 644 19.31 30.57 3.28
N TYR A 645 20.41 31.00 2.64
CA TYR A 645 20.61 30.82 1.21
C TYR A 645 20.51 29.35 0.77
N ALA A 646 21.12 28.42 1.51
CA ALA A 646 21.04 26.99 1.18
C ALA A 646 19.62 26.42 1.29
N LEU A 647 18.83 26.90 2.26
CA LEU A 647 17.44 26.46 2.44
C LEU A 647 16.52 27.03 1.38
N ASP A 648 16.68 28.31 1.05
CA ASP A 648 15.89 28.95 0.00
C ASP A 648 16.25 28.41 -1.38
N ALA A 649 17.53 28.11 -1.62
CA ALA A 649 17.98 27.46 -2.84
C ALA A 649 17.33 26.08 -3.04
N LEU A 650 17.17 25.30 -1.96
CA LEU A 650 16.48 24.02 -1.97
C LEU A 650 14.97 24.17 -2.18
N LYS A 651 14.33 25.14 -1.52
CA LYS A 651 12.89 25.43 -1.66
C LYS A 651 12.52 25.88 -3.07
N ASN A 652 13.36 26.70 -3.68
CA ASN A 652 13.16 27.23 -5.04
C ASN A 652 13.55 26.23 -6.13
N GLY A 653 14.07 25.05 -5.77
CA GLY A 653 14.48 24.01 -6.71
C GLY A 653 15.75 24.34 -7.50
N THR A 654 16.52 25.35 -7.08
CA THR A 654 17.83 25.66 -7.70
C THR A 654 18.90 24.62 -7.34
N ARG A 655 18.68 23.90 -6.23
CA ARG A 655 19.57 22.87 -5.70
C ARG A 655 18.73 21.65 -5.35
N ASP A 656 19.22 20.48 -5.74
CA ASP A 656 18.44 19.24 -5.70
C ASP A 656 18.69 18.44 -4.40
N ILE A 657 19.87 18.59 -3.82
CA ILE A 657 20.37 17.76 -2.73
C ILE A 657 20.84 18.65 -1.57
N LEU A 658 20.47 18.30 -0.34
CA LEU A 658 20.97 18.93 0.88
C LEU A 658 21.84 17.95 1.66
N VAL A 659 23.13 18.23 1.79
CA VAL A 659 24.05 17.47 2.65
C VAL A 659 24.12 18.16 4.01
N ALA A 660 23.66 17.49 5.07
CA ALA A 660 23.52 18.09 6.40
C ALA A 660 24.02 17.22 7.56
N THR A 661 24.45 17.87 8.65
CA THR A 661 24.71 17.23 9.96
C THR A 661 23.48 17.30 10.87
N ASP A 662 23.35 16.41 11.86
CA ASP A 662 22.20 16.37 12.81
C ASP A 662 21.84 17.74 13.39
N VAL A 663 22.84 18.44 13.94
CA VAL A 663 22.66 19.76 14.58
C VAL A 663 22.05 20.79 13.63
N ALA A 664 22.40 20.71 12.35
CA ALA A 664 21.90 21.65 11.34
C ALA A 664 20.62 21.16 10.66
N GLY A 665 20.34 19.86 10.69
CA GLY A 665 19.14 19.24 10.13
C GLY A 665 17.92 19.22 11.06
N ARG A 666 18.16 19.24 12.38
CA ARG A 666 17.09 19.26 13.39
C ARG A 666 16.38 20.63 13.40
N GLY A 667 15.11 20.65 13.01
CA GLY A 667 14.28 21.88 12.94
C GLY A 667 14.27 22.54 11.57
N LEU A 668 14.86 21.90 10.55
CA LEU A 668 14.69 22.33 9.16
C LEU A 668 13.26 22.01 8.70
N ASP A 669 12.48 23.06 8.42
CA ASP A 669 11.19 22.93 7.76
C ASP A 669 11.38 22.93 6.23
N VAL A 670 11.79 21.77 5.72
CA VAL A 670 11.87 21.49 4.28
C VAL A 670 10.66 20.63 3.91
N LYS A 671 9.83 21.14 3.00
CA LYS A 671 8.60 20.47 2.55
C LYS A 671 8.91 19.12 1.89
N ASP A 672 8.15 18.09 2.28
CA ASP A 672 8.01 16.77 1.65
C ASP A 672 9.23 16.26 0.85
N VAL A 673 10.33 15.99 1.55
CA VAL A 673 11.53 15.37 0.99
C VAL A 673 11.17 13.97 0.49
N SER A 674 11.57 13.64 -0.74
CA SER A 674 11.24 12.33 -1.32
C SER A 674 12.10 11.20 -0.74
N LEU A 675 13.37 11.49 -0.48
CA LEU A 675 14.37 10.53 -0.01
C LEU A 675 15.24 11.17 1.09
N VAL A 676 15.35 10.45 2.20
CA VAL A 676 16.37 10.71 3.23
C VAL A 676 17.46 9.64 3.13
N LEU A 677 18.69 10.05 2.87
CA LEU A 677 19.84 9.15 2.80
C LEU A 677 20.74 9.38 4.03
N ASN A 678 20.76 8.41 4.95
CA ASN A 678 21.72 8.39 6.04
C ASN A 678 23.04 7.83 5.51
N TYR A 679 23.94 8.71 5.08
CA TYR A 679 25.29 8.35 4.63
C TYR A 679 26.11 7.79 5.79
N ASP A 680 26.01 8.45 6.94
CA ASP A 680 26.48 7.92 8.22
C ASP A 680 25.26 7.63 9.09
N MET A 681 25.26 6.49 9.79
CA MET A 681 24.22 6.19 10.75
C MET A 681 24.26 7.15 11.94
N ALA A 682 23.10 7.53 12.46
CA ALA A 682 23.00 8.39 13.64
C ALA A 682 23.56 7.71 14.88
N LYS A 683 24.08 8.49 15.83
CA LYS A 683 24.64 7.96 17.09
C LYS A 683 23.58 7.47 18.08
N SER A 684 22.34 7.97 17.97
CA SER A 684 21.19 7.49 18.74
C SER A 684 20.03 7.14 17.81
N ILE A 685 19.13 6.27 18.28
CA ILE A 685 17.93 5.90 17.52
C ILE A 685 16.94 7.06 17.41
N GLU A 686 16.89 7.95 18.40
CA GLU A 686 16.04 9.15 18.39
C GLU A 686 16.47 10.12 17.28
N ASP A 687 17.77 10.26 17.04
CA ASP A 687 18.27 11.06 15.92
C ASP A 687 17.93 10.43 14.59
N TYR A 688 18.05 9.11 14.50
CA TYR A 688 17.63 8.38 13.32
C TYR A 688 16.14 8.59 13.00
N THR A 689 15.24 8.48 14.00
CA THR A 689 13.80 8.71 13.79
C THR A 689 13.52 10.16 13.37
N HIS A 690 14.24 11.14 13.93
CA HIS A 690 14.15 12.54 13.51
C HIS A 690 14.63 12.79 12.07
N ARG A 691 15.68 12.09 11.62
CA ARG A 691 16.18 12.17 10.25
C ARG A 691 15.17 11.62 9.26
N ILE A 692 14.67 10.40 9.47
CA ILE A 692 13.68 9.79 8.57
C ILE A 692 12.33 10.53 8.63
N GLY A 693 12.00 11.18 9.76
CA GLY A 693 10.84 12.07 9.89
C GLY A 693 10.91 13.36 9.06
N ARG A 694 11.99 13.58 8.29
CA ARG A 694 12.05 14.62 7.25
C ARG A 694 11.34 14.21 5.97
N THR A 695 11.06 12.92 5.79
CA THR A 695 10.20 12.40 4.72
C THR A 695 8.87 11.90 5.29
N GLY A 696 7.87 11.69 4.42
CA GLY A 696 6.59 11.10 4.79
C GLY A 696 5.69 11.96 5.68
N ARG A 697 5.81 13.30 5.62
CA ARG A 697 4.91 14.23 6.33
C ARG A 697 3.55 14.29 5.63
N ALA A 698 2.50 14.66 6.39
CA ALA A 698 1.14 14.87 5.88
C ALA A 698 0.52 13.70 5.08
N GLY A 699 0.84 12.45 5.44
CA GLY A 699 0.21 11.25 4.87
C GLY A 699 0.85 10.70 3.59
N LYS A 700 1.92 11.31 3.09
CA LYS A 700 2.71 10.74 1.97
C LYS A 700 3.61 9.61 2.48
N LYS A 701 3.87 8.61 1.64
CA LYS A 701 4.89 7.58 1.94
C LYS A 701 6.27 8.16 1.71
N GLY A 702 7.11 8.12 2.73
CA GLY A 702 8.51 8.51 2.64
C GLY A 702 9.42 7.32 2.36
N LYS A 703 10.62 7.57 1.82
CA LYS A 703 11.69 6.56 1.72
C LYS A 703 12.94 7.04 2.44
N SER A 704 13.56 6.14 3.19
CA SER A 704 14.87 6.39 3.79
C SER A 704 15.83 5.26 3.51
N ILE A 705 17.05 5.60 3.08
CA ILE A 705 18.14 4.65 2.85
C ILE A 705 19.21 4.90 3.90
N THR A 706 19.72 3.84 4.53
CA THR A 706 20.73 3.94 5.59
C THR A 706 21.90 3.03 5.29
N PHE A 707 23.10 3.59 5.33
CA PHE A 707 24.33 2.80 5.29
C PHE A 707 24.77 2.47 6.71
N LEU A 708 24.95 1.19 6.98
CA LEU A 708 25.48 0.69 8.25
C LEU A 708 26.89 0.17 8.05
N THR A 709 27.76 0.50 9.00
CA THR A 709 29.11 -0.06 9.05
C THR A 709 29.38 -0.73 10.40
N PRO A 710 30.47 -1.49 10.53
CA PRO A 710 30.85 -2.11 11.80
C PRO A 710 31.15 -1.11 12.93
N GLU A 711 31.21 0.19 12.67
CA GLU A 711 31.40 1.23 13.69
C GLU A 711 30.09 1.59 14.40
N ASP A 712 28.95 1.26 13.81
CA ASP A 712 27.61 1.67 14.28
C ASP A 712 26.94 0.61 15.18
N LYS A 713 27.72 -0.29 15.78
CA LYS A 713 27.23 -1.44 16.55
C LYS A 713 26.29 -1.07 17.70
N GLU A 714 26.52 0.08 18.33
CA GLU A 714 25.73 0.55 19.46
C GLU A 714 24.26 0.82 19.09
N VAL A 715 23.93 1.08 17.83
CA VAL A 715 22.54 1.35 17.41
C VAL A 715 21.88 0.16 16.71
N PHE A 716 22.59 -0.95 16.51
CA PHE A 716 22.10 -2.09 15.73
C PHE A 716 20.85 -2.72 16.33
N TYR A 717 20.82 -2.91 17.65
CA TYR A 717 19.66 -3.48 18.33
C TYR A 717 18.42 -2.59 18.19
N ASP A 718 18.56 -1.31 18.50
CA ASP A 718 17.42 -0.37 18.45
C ASP A 718 16.95 -0.14 17.01
N LEU A 719 17.86 -0.07 16.04
CA LEU A 719 17.52 0.02 14.62
C LEU A 719 16.81 -1.25 14.13
N LYS A 720 17.25 -2.44 14.56
CA LYS A 720 16.56 -3.70 14.26
C LYS A 720 15.13 -3.67 14.80
N GLN A 721 14.90 -3.25 16.04
CA GLN A 721 13.55 -3.12 16.60
C GLN A 721 12.72 -2.13 15.77
N CYS A 722 13.28 -0.96 15.46
CA CYS A 722 12.65 0.07 14.64
C CYS A 722 12.21 -0.43 13.25
N LEU A 723 12.99 -1.30 12.61
CA LEU A 723 12.63 -1.92 11.32
C LEU A 723 11.57 -3.01 11.47
N LEU A 724 11.63 -3.83 12.53
CA LEU A 724 10.66 -4.89 12.79
C LEU A 724 9.27 -4.34 13.16
N GLU A 725 9.23 -3.18 13.83
CA GLU A 725 7.98 -2.47 14.15
C GLU A 725 7.34 -1.81 12.91
N SER A 726 8.11 -1.60 11.84
CA SER A 726 7.62 -0.93 10.62
C SER A 726 6.93 -1.93 9.67
N PRO A 727 5.62 -1.79 9.38
CA PRO A 727 4.92 -2.71 8.49
C PRO A 727 5.28 -2.52 7.01
N VAL A 728 5.84 -1.35 6.66
CA VAL A 728 6.23 -1.00 5.29
C VAL A 728 7.69 -1.30 4.98
N SER A 729 8.50 -1.63 6.00
CA SER A 729 9.93 -1.84 5.86
C SER A 729 10.27 -3.32 6.02
N ASN A 730 11.31 -3.78 5.31
CA ASN A 730 11.85 -5.11 5.49
C ASN A 730 13.18 -5.02 6.23
N CYS A 731 13.28 -5.68 7.39
CA CYS A 731 14.54 -5.78 8.11
C CYS A 731 15.49 -6.71 7.33
N PRO A 732 16.69 -6.25 6.92
CA PRO A 732 17.63 -7.11 6.20
C PRO A 732 18.10 -8.23 7.12
N MET A 733 18.15 -9.45 6.57
CA MET A 733 18.57 -10.65 7.32
C MET A 733 19.96 -10.49 7.94
N GLU A 734 20.84 -9.74 7.27
CA GLU A 734 22.18 -9.42 7.74
C GLU A 734 22.16 -8.66 9.08
N LEU A 735 21.29 -7.65 9.24
CA LEU A 735 21.14 -6.92 10.49
C LEU A 735 20.35 -7.74 11.53
N ALA A 736 19.27 -8.39 11.10
CA ALA A 736 18.41 -9.17 11.99
C ALA A 736 19.19 -10.28 12.74
N ASN A 737 20.15 -10.90 12.05
CA ASN A 737 20.97 -11.99 12.57
C ASN A 737 22.35 -11.53 13.08
N HIS A 738 22.69 -10.23 12.99
CA HIS A 738 23.98 -9.73 13.43
C HIS A 738 24.17 -9.95 14.95
N PRO A 739 25.35 -10.39 15.44
CA PRO A 739 25.57 -10.63 16.87
C PRO A 739 25.33 -9.39 17.73
N ASP A 740 25.83 -8.23 17.27
CA ASP A 740 25.68 -6.95 17.98
C ASP A 740 24.23 -6.39 17.95
N ALA A 741 23.33 -6.99 17.16
CA ALA A 741 21.91 -6.60 17.09
C ALA A 741 20.99 -7.44 17.98
N GLN A 742 21.51 -8.40 18.75
CA GLN A 742 20.68 -9.32 19.55
C GLN A 742 20.35 -8.79 20.95
N ASN A 743 21.25 -8.02 21.55
CA ASN A 743 21.11 -7.53 22.92
C ASN A 743 21.13 -6.00 22.94
N LYS A 744 20.47 -5.42 23.95
CA LYS A 744 20.52 -3.97 24.15
C LYS A 744 21.97 -3.52 24.41
N PRO A 745 22.39 -2.38 23.84
CA PRO A 745 23.71 -1.81 24.10
C PRO A 745 23.94 -1.64 25.60
N GLY A 746 25.14 -1.96 26.09
CA GLY A 746 25.47 -1.89 27.52
C GLY A 746 24.98 -3.07 28.37
N THR A 747 24.23 -4.03 27.81
CA THR A 747 23.87 -5.25 28.52
C THR A 747 25.08 -6.17 28.61
N ILE A 748 25.54 -6.47 29.83
CA ILE A 748 26.60 -7.46 30.05
C ILE A 748 26.01 -8.84 29.75
N VAL A 749 26.32 -9.37 28.57
CA VAL A 749 25.96 -10.73 28.20
C VAL A 749 26.90 -11.67 28.93
N GLN A 750 26.39 -12.39 29.93
CA GLN A 750 27.11 -13.55 30.46
C GLN A 750 27.23 -14.57 29.32
N LYS A 751 28.44 -14.74 28.78
CA LYS A 751 28.70 -15.80 27.79
C LYS A 751 28.24 -17.13 28.39
N ARG A 752 27.48 -17.91 27.61
CA ARG A 752 27.09 -19.25 28.05
C ARG A 752 28.38 -20.07 28.19
N ARG A 753 28.54 -20.74 29.33
CA ARG A 753 29.66 -21.64 29.69
C ARG A 753 30.05 -22.69 28.64
N GLN A 754 29.21 -22.91 27.61
CA GLN A 754 29.48 -23.84 26.51
C GLN A 754 30.50 -23.30 25.49
N ASP A 755 30.68 -21.98 25.38
CA ASP A 755 31.64 -21.38 24.43
C ASP A 755 33.08 -21.35 24.97
N GLU A 756 33.30 -21.74 26.22
CA GLU A 756 34.63 -21.77 26.88
C GLU A 756 35.36 -23.12 26.72
N MET A 757 34.68 -24.18 26.28
CA MET A 757 35.29 -25.50 26.10
C MET A 757 35.78 -25.71 24.67
N LEU A 758 36.80 -24.96 24.28
CA LEU A 758 37.57 -25.19 23.05
C LEU A 758 39.06 -25.35 23.32
N PHE A 759 39.43 -26.02 24.42
CA PHE A 759 40.72 -26.71 24.52
C PHE A 759 40.55 -27.93 25.44
N LYS A 760 40.45 -29.12 24.84
CA LYS A 760 40.92 -30.36 25.44
C LYS A 760 41.96 -30.93 24.48
N ASN A 761 43.15 -31.15 25.03
CA ASN A 761 44.37 -31.66 24.39
C ASN A 761 44.15 -32.89 23.53
#